data_AF-A0A841Z1W7-F1
#
_entry.id   AF-A0A841Z1W7-F1
#
_cell.length_a   1.000
_cell.length_b   1.000
_cell.length_c   1.000
_cell.angle_alpha   90.00
_cell.angle_beta   90.00
_cell.angle_gamma   90.00
#
_symmetry.space_group_name_H-M   'P 1'
#
loop_
_entity.id
_entity.type
_entity.pdbx_description
1 polymer ?
#
loop_
_entity_poly.entity_id
_entity_poly.type
_entity_poly.pdbx_seq_one_letter_code
_entity_poly.pdbx_strand_id
1 'polypeptide(L)'
;MKKLKMLAALLSLLLLASLLAPSLGAYAMTAEDKETQAKTGQPFASYWFPDELLKWSPKTDPDAPFNKGTIPLKKRVTSAKSNATQTSKGELMSLDIINQHTAGTPSQGFKSIQVYNPTQWQYVDVLVAWAGSSGEGIIIPPSADTIDMAHKNGVPVVGTVFFPPNVYGGKTEWVKQFITKDANGRYPVADKLLEVANYYGFDGWFINQETTGFTAADSVAMQNVLKYMQAKKGANQQIIWYDSMTTTGEIDWQGALNEKNSPFLMQNKKAVSNGMFIDFRWNPDRLVASNKNAPALGVNPHKLYAGVDVQSNGYNSNVNWGAIFPPAGQAPIVSLGLYIPGWVYYNSSSEADFAAKENKFWNGNKVDPRYPENVTGAKDWQGIAKYFPEKSGISALPLKTNFNTGKGTFFNKNGVRLQTGEWNQRGMQDVMPTYRFILDNKGGNKLAASIASDDAYTGASSLLLSGNTVKNGTTTTKLFATDVKVKRDTTFSMKVKGTGNTHKLVLQFAGEKNPRKVALKASGTGWVNWATTLSPYYGKTIKEISLETTATAAQSNAKIRIGEIALQGKTDIGYVGAVKNVKVAEKVTPERKTNARITWDKALGNVRYYEIYQKNAKGAQELIGTTPSSAFFATDVYPVKGKAQITVKAVGY
;
A
#
# COMPACT_ATOMS: atom_id res chain seq x y z
N MET A 1 -10.65 -19.39 -44.12
CA MET A 1 -11.09 -19.59 -42.71
C MET A 1 -10.09 -20.27 -41.76
N LYS A 2 -8.91 -20.76 -42.19
CA LYS A 2 -7.86 -21.26 -41.27
C LYS A 2 -6.72 -20.28 -40.95
N LYS A 3 -6.63 -19.13 -41.64
CA LYS A 3 -5.56 -18.12 -41.44
C LYS A 3 -5.89 -16.98 -40.46
N LEU A 4 -7.15 -16.83 -40.01
CA LEU A 4 -7.54 -15.78 -39.06
C LEU A 4 -7.38 -16.17 -37.58
N LYS A 5 -7.33 -17.48 -37.27
CA LYS A 5 -7.10 -17.97 -35.90
C LYS A 5 -5.63 -17.97 -35.48
N MET A 6 -4.69 -17.88 -36.43
CA MET A 6 -3.25 -17.84 -36.15
C MET A 6 -2.75 -16.42 -35.83
N LEU A 7 -3.42 -15.38 -36.33
CA LEU A 7 -3.05 -13.98 -36.04
C LEU A 7 -3.40 -13.56 -34.60
N ALA A 8 -4.44 -14.13 -33.99
CA ALA A 8 -4.81 -13.86 -32.59
C ALA A 8 -3.85 -14.52 -31.57
N ALA A 9 -3.22 -15.64 -31.96
CA ALA A 9 -2.22 -16.33 -31.15
C ALA A 9 -0.81 -15.69 -31.26
N LEU A 10 -0.52 -15.00 -32.37
CA LEU A 10 0.77 -14.31 -32.55
C LEU A 10 0.81 -12.91 -31.93
N LEU A 11 -0.32 -12.22 -31.78
CA LEU A 11 -0.36 -10.95 -31.05
C LEU A 11 -0.21 -11.11 -29.52
N SER A 12 -0.49 -12.30 -28.99
CA SER A 12 -0.35 -12.62 -27.56
C SER A 12 1.06 -13.07 -27.17
N LEU A 13 1.91 -13.47 -28.13
CA LEU A 13 3.33 -13.79 -27.85
C LEU A 13 4.23 -12.54 -27.77
N LEU A 14 3.81 -11.40 -28.32
CA LEU A 14 4.61 -10.18 -28.39
C LEU A 14 4.39 -9.20 -27.21
N LEU A 15 3.45 -9.49 -26.30
CA LEU A 15 3.19 -8.67 -25.10
C LEU A 15 3.69 -9.28 -23.78
N LEU A 16 4.42 -10.40 -23.84
CA LEU A 16 5.22 -10.94 -22.72
C LEU A 16 6.73 -11.01 -23.04
N ALA A 17 7.18 -10.38 -24.11
CA ALA A 17 8.58 -10.39 -24.53
C ALA A 17 9.34 -9.18 -23.95
N SER A 18 9.77 -9.25 -22.68
CA SER A 18 10.97 -8.53 -22.21
C SER A 18 11.53 -9.10 -20.90
N LEU A 19 11.78 -10.41 -20.84
CA LEU A 19 12.67 -11.00 -19.84
C LEU A 19 13.56 -12.03 -20.53
N LEU A 20 14.64 -11.54 -21.15
CA LEU A 20 15.78 -12.38 -21.49
C LEU A 20 16.49 -12.75 -20.18
N ALA A 21 16.38 -14.01 -19.75
CA ALA A 21 17.26 -14.58 -18.74
C ALA A 21 17.87 -15.88 -19.29
N PRO A 22 19.20 -16.08 -19.17
CA PRO A 22 19.84 -17.32 -19.55
C PRO A 22 19.43 -18.45 -18.59
N SER A 23 19.25 -19.63 -19.17
CA SER A 23 18.95 -20.88 -18.48
C SER A 23 20.04 -21.24 -17.47
N LEU A 24 19.73 -21.29 -16.17
CA LEU A 24 20.51 -21.98 -15.15
C LEU A 24 19.57 -22.54 -14.07
N GLY A 25 19.95 -23.69 -13.51
CA GLY A 25 19.12 -24.55 -12.66
C GLY A 25 18.55 -23.89 -11.40
N ALA A 26 17.50 -24.52 -10.88
CA ALA A 26 16.69 -24.05 -9.76
C ALA A 26 17.50 -23.77 -8.48
N TYR A 27 17.45 -22.54 -7.98
CA TYR A 27 17.72 -22.18 -6.59
C TYR A 27 16.92 -20.93 -6.19
N ALA A 28 16.26 -20.96 -5.01
CA ALA A 28 15.86 -19.74 -4.30
C ALA A 28 17.08 -18.96 -3.81
N MET A 29 16.96 -17.64 -3.67
CA MET A 29 18.05 -16.65 -3.71
C MET A 29 18.97 -16.85 -4.90
N THR A 30 18.97 -15.84 -5.78
CA THR A 30 20.00 -15.72 -6.81
C THR A 30 21.36 -15.88 -6.13
N ALA A 31 22.32 -16.50 -6.83
CA ALA A 31 23.66 -16.67 -6.27
C ALA A 31 24.24 -15.33 -5.79
N GLU A 32 23.91 -14.25 -6.51
CA GLU A 32 24.27 -12.87 -6.20
C GLU A 32 23.63 -12.36 -4.90
N ASP A 33 22.35 -12.66 -4.63
CA ASP A 33 21.72 -12.31 -3.34
C ASP A 33 22.33 -13.09 -2.18
N LYS A 34 22.63 -14.39 -2.37
CA LYS A 34 23.30 -15.21 -1.34
C LYS A 34 24.66 -14.66 -1.02
N GLU A 35 25.40 -14.32 -2.06
CA GLU A 35 26.71 -13.72 -1.95
C GLU A 35 26.61 -12.35 -1.27
N THR A 36 25.65 -11.51 -1.66
CA THR A 36 25.41 -10.20 -1.05
C THR A 36 25.04 -10.33 0.41
N GLN A 37 24.11 -11.20 0.78
CA GLN A 37 23.74 -11.44 2.17
C GLN A 37 24.91 -12.02 2.97
N ALA A 38 25.65 -12.97 2.41
CA ALA A 38 26.82 -13.57 3.06
C ALA A 38 27.96 -12.56 3.26
N LYS A 39 28.15 -11.60 2.34
CA LYS A 39 29.15 -10.53 2.43
C LYS A 39 28.72 -9.38 3.34
N THR A 40 27.47 -8.95 3.24
CA THR A 40 26.99 -7.69 3.83
C THR A 40 26.11 -7.87 5.06
N GLY A 41 25.48 -9.03 5.23
CA GLY A 41 24.48 -9.26 6.26
C GLY A 41 23.12 -8.60 5.97
N GLN A 42 22.86 -8.08 4.77
CA GLN A 42 21.56 -7.48 4.40
C GLN A 42 20.41 -8.49 4.59
N PRO A 43 19.35 -8.16 5.35
CA PRO A 43 18.13 -8.95 5.38
C PRO A 43 17.29 -8.68 4.13
N PHE A 44 16.71 -9.73 3.56
CA PHE A 44 15.85 -9.67 2.40
C PHE A 44 14.42 -10.13 2.72
N ALA A 45 13.46 -9.58 1.98
CA ALA A 45 12.08 -10.05 1.99
C ALA A 45 12.05 -11.53 1.62
N SER A 46 11.28 -12.33 2.36
CA SER A 46 11.21 -13.76 2.12
C SER A 46 10.47 -14.11 0.83
N TYR A 47 10.81 -15.25 0.26
CA TYR A 47 10.09 -15.96 -0.79
C TYR A 47 10.55 -17.41 -0.79
N TRP A 48 9.75 -18.31 -1.35
CA TRP A 48 10.03 -19.74 -1.29
C TRP A 48 9.49 -20.52 -2.49
N PHE A 49 10.10 -21.67 -2.75
CA PHE A 49 9.40 -22.83 -3.32
C PHE A 49 8.73 -23.65 -2.19
N PRO A 50 7.77 -24.55 -2.49
CA PRO A 50 7.02 -25.26 -1.46
C PRO A 50 7.91 -26.03 -0.46
N ASP A 51 8.93 -26.74 -0.92
CA ASP A 51 9.83 -27.51 -0.04
C ASP A 51 10.67 -26.64 0.91
N GLU A 52 10.96 -25.40 0.51
CA GLU A 52 11.68 -24.44 1.35
C GLU A 52 10.75 -23.84 2.39
N LEU A 53 9.53 -23.50 1.99
CA LEU A 53 8.48 -23.04 2.92
C LEU A 53 8.20 -24.10 4.00
N LEU A 54 8.16 -25.38 3.64
CA LEU A 54 7.96 -26.47 4.60
C LEU A 54 9.04 -26.52 5.69
N LYS A 55 10.26 -26.06 5.37
CA LYS A 55 11.40 -25.97 6.31
C LYS A 55 11.46 -24.64 7.05
N TRP A 56 10.71 -23.63 6.60
CA TRP A 56 10.75 -22.30 7.19
C TRP A 56 10.24 -22.31 8.63
N SER A 57 10.96 -21.60 9.51
CA SER A 57 10.52 -21.28 10.85
C SER A 57 11.09 -19.91 11.26
N PRO A 58 10.30 -19.04 11.91
CA PRO A 58 10.81 -17.77 12.39
C PRO A 58 11.92 -17.91 13.45
N LYS A 59 12.07 -19.09 14.06
CA LYS A 59 13.13 -19.37 15.03
C LYS A 59 14.50 -19.56 14.39
N THR A 60 14.54 -20.02 13.14
CA THR A 60 15.77 -20.39 12.44
C THR A 60 16.10 -19.45 11.28
N ASP A 61 15.13 -18.65 10.84
CA ASP A 61 15.33 -17.63 9.81
C ASP A 61 15.82 -16.30 10.43
N PRO A 62 17.08 -15.88 10.18
CA PRO A 62 17.64 -14.66 10.74
C PRO A 62 17.05 -13.37 10.12
N ASP A 63 16.36 -13.45 8.97
CA ASP A 63 15.69 -12.33 8.33
C ASP A 63 14.26 -12.14 8.84
N ALA A 64 13.66 -13.19 9.42
CA ALA A 64 12.28 -13.17 9.90
C ALA A 64 11.93 -11.99 10.84
N PRO A 65 12.79 -11.54 11.77
CA PRO A 65 12.52 -10.34 12.57
C PRO A 65 12.40 -9.04 11.75
N PHE A 66 13.09 -8.95 10.61
CA PHE A 66 13.08 -7.79 9.72
C PHE A 66 11.88 -7.79 8.76
N ASN A 67 11.37 -8.98 8.44
CA ASN A 67 10.23 -9.20 7.53
C ASN A 67 8.86 -9.07 8.20
N LYS A 68 8.81 -8.74 9.49
CA LYS A 68 7.56 -8.57 10.24
C LYS A 68 6.98 -7.16 10.09
N GLY A 69 5.76 -7.07 9.56
CA GLY A 69 4.91 -5.89 9.67
C GLY A 69 4.52 -5.62 11.13
N THR A 70 4.51 -4.35 11.51
CA THR A 70 4.38 -3.91 12.90
C THR A 70 3.19 -2.99 13.17
N ILE A 71 2.60 -2.43 12.11
CA ILE A 71 1.40 -1.61 12.19
C ILE A 71 0.18 -2.50 11.93
N PRO A 72 -0.80 -2.53 12.85
CA PRO A 72 -2.02 -3.28 12.65
C PRO A 72 -2.91 -2.62 11.58
N LEU A 73 -3.64 -3.43 10.82
CA LEU A 73 -4.62 -2.99 9.84
C LEU A 73 -5.62 -2.00 10.47
N LYS A 74 -5.64 -0.76 9.97
CA LYS A 74 -6.58 0.26 10.44
C LYS A 74 -7.98 0.03 9.89
N LYS A 75 -8.99 0.30 10.72
CA LYS A 75 -10.39 0.36 10.25
C LYS A 75 -10.54 1.52 9.27
N ARG A 76 -11.12 1.23 8.10
CA ARG A 76 -11.43 2.24 7.08
C ARG A 76 -12.71 3.01 7.35
N VAL A 77 -12.70 4.25 6.88
CA VAL A 77 -13.83 5.16 6.80
C VAL A 77 -14.03 5.55 5.34
N THR A 78 -15.25 5.44 4.83
CA THR A 78 -15.62 5.91 3.48
C THR A 78 -16.08 7.36 3.55
N SER A 79 -15.60 8.20 2.64
CA SER A 79 -16.02 9.59 2.49
C SER A 79 -17.48 9.71 2.03
N ALA A 80 -18.03 10.91 2.17
CA ALA A 80 -19.14 11.31 1.31
C ALA A 80 -18.64 11.41 -0.14
N LYS A 81 -19.50 11.05 -1.10
CA LYS A 81 -19.17 11.10 -2.53
C LYS A 81 -18.74 12.51 -2.93
N SER A 82 -17.60 12.63 -3.60
CA SER A 82 -17.07 13.86 -4.19
C SER A 82 -17.79 14.23 -5.48
N ASN A 83 -18.32 13.25 -6.22
CA ASN A 83 -19.05 13.46 -7.47
C ASN A 83 -20.25 12.51 -7.58
N ALA A 84 -21.14 12.76 -8.55
CA ALA A 84 -22.38 12.01 -8.73
C ALA A 84 -22.18 10.58 -9.28
N THR A 85 -21.05 10.31 -9.95
CA THR A 85 -20.76 9.00 -10.56
C THR A 85 -20.19 8.01 -9.56
N GLN A 86 -19.64 8.48 -8.44
CA GLN A 86 -19.10 7.61 -7.40
C GLN A 86 -20.17 6.71 -6.78
N THR A 87 -19.76 5.51 -6.37
CA THR A 87 -20.58 4.52 -5.69
C THR A 87 -19.79 3.85 -4.57
N SER A 88 -20.42 3.71 -3.40
CA SER A 88 -19.83 2.98 -2.27
C SER A 88 -20.04 1.47 -2.35
N LYS A 89 -20.67 0.99 -3.44
CA LYS A 89 -20.84 -0.42 -3.76
C LYS A 89 -19.68 -0.85 -4.67
N GLY A 90 -19.22 -2.10 -4.53
CA GLY A 90 -18.01 -2.55 -5.20
C GLY A 90 -16.74 -2.18 -4.46
N GLU A 91 -15.66 -2.83 -4.86
CA GLU A 91 -14.31 -2.70 -4.30
C GLU A 91 -13.29 -2.54 -5.44
N LEU A 92 -12.10 -2.05 -5.11
CA LEU A 92 -10.94 -2.07 -6.01
C LEU A 92 -9.85 -2.97 -5.44
N MET A 93 -9.47 -3.99 -6.21
CA MET A 93 -8.28 -4.79 -5.94
C MET A 93 -7.13 -4.32 -6.83
N SER A 94 -5.98 -4.06 -6.22
CA SER A 94 -4.75 -3.69 -6.91
C SER A 94 -3.76 -4.84 -6.82
N LEU A 95 -3.47 -5.51 -7.94
CA LEU A 95 -2.37 -6.46 -8.06
C LEU A 95 -1.17 -5.67 -8.55
N ASP A 96 -0.14 -5.50 -7.72
CA ASP A 96 0.93 -4.58 -8.07
C ASP A 96 2.31 -5.07 -7.68
N ILE A 97 3.28 -4.77 -8.57
CA ILE A 97 4.70 -5.01 -8.35
C ILE A 97 5.18 -3.86 -7.45
N ILE A 98 5.02 -4.04 -6.14
CA ILE A 98 5.44 -3.03 -5.15
C ILE A 98 6.97 -3.05 -4.97
N ASN A 99 7.58 -4.21 -5.17
CA ASN A 99 9.03 -4.41 -5.12
C ASN A 99 9.51 -4.78 -6.52
N GLN A 100 10.56 -4.12 -7.00
CA GLN A 100 11.04 -4.29 -8.37
C GLN A 100 11.44 -5.74 -8.71
N HIS A 101 11.90 -6.50 -7.72
CA HIS A 101 12.34 -7.88 -7.87
C HIS A 101 11.70 -8.77 -6.80
N THR A 102 11.51 -10.06 -7.11
CA THR A 102 11.07 -11.03 -6.10
C THR A 102 12.23 -11.30 -5.14
N ALA A 103 13.39 -11.63 -5.72
CA ALA A 103 14.63 -11.83 -5.00
C ALA A 103 15.34 -10.49 -4.71
N GLY A 104 16.29 -10.49 -3.76
CA GLY A 104 17.12 -9.32 -3.46
C GLY A 104 16.42 -8.09 -2.86
N THR A 105 15.11 -8.13 -2.62
CA THR A 105 14.37 -6.99 -2.04
C THR A 105 14.74 -6.78 -0.57
N PRO A 106 15.32 -5.63 -0.16
CA PRO A 106 15.60 -5.35 1.24
C PRO A 106 14.32 -5.37 2.10
N SER A 107 14.36 -6.03 3.27
CA SER A 107 13.18 -6.20 4.13
C SER A 107 12.49 -4.89 4.55
N GLN A 108 13.25 -3.80 4.66
CA GLN A 108 12.89 -2.57 5.37
C GLN A 108 13.34 -1.30 4.63
N GLY A 109 13.42 -1.36 3.30
CA GLY A 109 13.98 -0.26 2.49
C GLY A 109 15.50 -0.16 2.56
N PHE A 110 16.06 0.85 1.89
CA PHE A 110 17.51 1.04 1.71
C PHE A 110 17.86 2.51 1.38
N LYS A 111 19.15 2.82 1.20
CA LYS A 111 19.66 4.18 0.91
C LYS A 111 19.45 4.59 -0.56
N SER A 112 18.20 4.62 -1.02
CA SER A 112 17.81 5.07 -2.37
C SER A 112 16.40 5.64 -2.36
N ILE A 113 16.10 6.61 -3.23
CA ILE A 113 14.72 7.07 -3.50
C ILE A 113 14.06 6.37 -4.69
N GLN A 114 14.82 5.54 -5.42
CA GLN A 114 14.35 4.79 -6.59
C GLN A 114 13.56 3.55 -6.15
N VAL A 115 12.41 3.80 -5.55
CA VAL A 115 11.46 2.78 -5.14
C VAL A 115 10.03 3.23 -5.46
N TYR A 116 9.21 2.28 -5.90
CA TYR A 116 7.79 2.53 -6.05
C TYR A 116 7.14 2.70 -4.68
N ASN A 117 6.40 3.79 -4.53
CA ASN A 117 5.85 4.22 -3.25
C ASN A 117 4.45 4.84 -3.46
N PRO A 118 3.41 4.00 -3.62
CA PRO A 118 2.06 4.48 -3.91
C PRO A 118 1.53 5.39 -2.81
N THR A 119 0.78 6.43 -3.21
CA THR A 119 0.18 7.38 -2.26
C THR A 119 -1.35 7.50 -2.37
N GLN A 120 -1.95 6.87 -3.38
CA GLN A 120 -3.39 6.94 -3.71
C GLN A 120 -4.22 5.85 -3.01
N TRP A 121 -3.87 5.54 -1.76
CA TRP A 121 -4.49 4.47 -0.96
C TRP A 121 -5.98 4.65 -0.71
N GLN A 122 -6.52 5.86 -0.88
CA GLN A 122 -7.92 6.14 -0.65
C GLN A 122 -8.86 5.39 -1.61
N TYR A 123 -8.34 4.87 -2.73
CA TYR A 123 -9.14 4.13 -3.71
C TYR A 123 -8.92 2.61 -3.67
N VAL A 124 -7.90 2.12 -2.98
CA VAL A 124 -7.53 0.68 -2.98
C VAL A 124 -8.23 -0.06 -1.84
N ASP A 125 -9.02 -1.08 -2.12
CA ASP A 125 -9.66 -1.90 -1.07
C ASP A 125 -8.84 -3.11 -0.66
N VAL A 126 -8.09 -3.71 -1.58
CA VAL A 126 -7.19 -4.83 -1.32
C VAL A 126 -5.94 -4.65 -2.17
N LEU A 127 -4.77 -4.78 -1.55
CA LEU A 127 -3.49 -4.87 -2.27
C LEU A 127 -3.08 -6.34 -2.36
N VAL A 128 -2.82 -6.83 -3.56
CA VAL A 128 -2.06 -8.05 -3.78
C VAL A 128 -0.62 -7.62 -4.06
N ALA A 129 0.31 -8.00 -3.17
CA ALA A 129 1.73 -7.79 -3.39
C ALA A 129 2.21 -8.77 -4.48
N TRP A 130 2.09 -8.35 -5.73
CA TRP A 130 2.37 -9.18 -6.89
C TRP A 130 3.87 -9.34 -7.08
N ALA A 131 4.29 -10.59 -7.17
CA ALA A 131 5.67 -11.01 -7.39
C ALA A 131 5.67 -12.50 -7.71
N GLY A 132 6.86 -13.08 -7.89
CA GLY A 132 7.05 -14.50 -8.10
C GLY A 132 7.48 -14.84 -9.51
N SER A 133 8.42 -15.77 -9.61
CA SER A 133 8.88 -16.32 -10.88
C SER A 133 9.39 -17.74 -10.68
N SER A 134 9.48 -18.51 -11.76
CA SER A 134 10.02 -19.87 -11.71
C SER A 134 11.50 -19.93 -11.33
N GLY A 135 12.23 -18.82 -11.49
CA GLY A 135 13.65 -18.71 -11.18
C GLY A 135 13.94 -18.20 -9.77
N GLU A 136 13.05 -17.38 -9.19
CA GLU A 136 13.28 -16.75 -7.89
C GLU A 136 12.50 -17.45 -6.76
N GLY A 137 11.27 -17.88 -7.02
CA GLY A 137 10.37 -18.43 -6.02
C GLY A 137 8.91 -18.12 -6.33
N ILE A 138 8.00 -18.97 -5.87
CA ILE A 138 6.57 -18.92 -6.25
C ILE A 138 5.63 -18.62 -5.09
N ILE A 139 6.14 -18.54 -3.86
CA ILE A 139 5.39 -18.15 -2.66
C ILE A 139 6.03 -16.90 -2.10
N ILE A 140 5.31 -15.77 -2.15
CA ILE A 140 5.86 -14.44 -1.90
C ILE A 140 4.98 -13.70 -0.89
N PRO A 141 5.38 -13.61 0.39
CA PRO A 141 4.75 -12.69 1.32
C PRO A 141 5.06 -11.22 0.94
N PRO A 142 4.19 -10.26 1.31
CA PRO A 142 4.51 -8.85 1.20
C PRO A 142 5.71 -8.49 2.09
N SER A 143 6.55 -7.55 1.65
CA SER A 143 7.65 -7.01 2.47
C SER A 143 7.12 -6.20 3.66
N ALA A 144 7.86 -6.17 4.77
CA ALA A 144 7.41 -5.55 6.03
C ALA A 144 7.00 -4.08 5.86
N ASP A 145 7.76 -3.34 5.06
CA ASP A 145 7.49 -1.94 4.76
C ASP A 145 6.20 -1.74 3.94
N THR A 146 5.87 -2.68 3.05
CA THR A 146 4.60 -2.72 2.30
C THR A 146 3.41 -3.01 3.21
N ILE A 147 3.55 -3.98 4.13
CA ILE A 147 2.53 -4.29 5.13
C ILE A 147 2.22 -3.04 5.96
N ASP A 148 3.25 -2.42 6.52
CA ASP A 148 3.13 -1.25 7.37
C ASP A 148 2.49 -0.05 6.64
N MET A 149 2.91 0.19 5.41
CA MET A 149 2.37 1.25 4.55
C MET A 149 0.88 1.03 4.21
N ALA A 150 0.51 -0.19 3.82
CA ALA A 150 -0.87 -0.56 3.50
C ALA A 150 -1.78 -0.47 4.74
N HIS A 151 -1.34 -1.06 5.86
CA HIS A 151 -2.11 -1.13 7.11
C HIS A 151 -2.39 0.24 7.72
N LYS A 152 -1.43 1.18 7.66
CA LYS A 152 -1.65 2.58 8.08
C LYS A 152 -2.83 3.23 7.38
N ASN A 153 -3.02 2.91 6.10
CA ASN A 153 -4.12 3.42 5.29
C ASN A 153 -5.39 2.57 5.40
N GLY A 154 -5.35 1.46 6.14
CA GLY A 154 -6.45 0.52 6.30
C GLY A 154 -6.65 -0.40 5.09
N VAL A 155 -5.61 -0.59 4.28
CA VAL A 155 -5.64 -1.50 3.12
C VAL A 155 -5.15 -2.86 3.60
N PRO A 156 -5.97 -3.93 3.54
CA PRO A 156 -5.44 -5.27 3.69
C PRO A 156 -4.49 -5.61 2.54
N VAL A 157 -3.39 -6.27 2.85
CA VAL A 157 -2.41 -6.76 1.87
C VAL A 157 -2.28 -8.27 1.91
N VAL A 158 -2.38 -8.91 0.76
CA VAL A 158 -2.18 -10.35 0.60
C VAL A 158 -0.87 -10.64 -0.13
N GLY A 159 -0.21 -11.74 0.24
CA GLY A 159 0.91 -12.29 -0.51
C GLY A 159 0.44 -13.02 -1.77
N THR A 160 1.39 -13.49 -2.57
CA THR A 160 1.14 -14.18 -3.84
C THR A 160 1.64 -15.62 -3.77
N VAL A 161 0.81 -16.58 -4.18
CA VAL A 161 1.22 -17.92 -4.58
C VAL A 161 1.00 -18.02 -6.08
N PHE A 162 2.08 -18.00 -6.85
CA PHE A 162 2.03 -17.96 -8.31
C PHE A 162 2.64 -19.22 -8.91
N PHE A 163 1.81 -20.13 -9.41
CA PHE A 163 2.26 -21.26 -10.21
C PHE A 163 2.38 -20.84 -11.68
N PRO A 164 3.59 -20.63 -12.22
CA PRO A 164 3.75 -20.01 -13.53
C PRO A 164 3.23 -20.90 -14.67
N PRO A 165 2.94 -20.33 -15.86
CA PRO A 165 2.76 -21.12 -17.07
C PRO A 165 4.00 -21.97 -17.36
N ASN A 166 3.82 -23.18 -17.93
CA ASN A 166 4.93 -24.09 -18.23
C ASN A 166 5.99 -23.45 -19.16
N VAL A 167 5.55 -22.60 -20.11
CA VAL A 167 6.44 -21.85 -21.02
C VAL A 167 7.36 -20.86 -20.31
N TYR A 168 7.01 -20.44 -19.08
CA TYR A 168 7.83 -19.59 -18.22
C TYR A 168 8.46 -20.38 -17.07
N GLY A 169 8.64 -21.70 -17.24
CA GLY A 169 9.31 -22.56 -16.26
C GLY A 169 8.40 -23.08 -15.14
N GLY A 170 7.08 -22.97 -15.27
CA GLY A 170 6.13 -23.59 -14.36
C GLY A 170 6.28 -25.11 -14.27
N LYS A 171 6.30 -25.65 -13.04
CA LYS A 171 6.50 -27.08 -12.76
C LYS A 171 5.28 -27.69 -12.11
N THR A 172 4.87 -28.86 -12.60
CA THR A 172 3.69 -29.56 -12.07
C THR A 172 3.88 -29.99 -10.61
N GLU A 173 5.12 -30.30 -10.26
CA GLU A 173 5.61 -30.74 -8.95
C GLU A 173 5.27 -29.73 -7.87
N TRP A 174 5.38 -28.43 -8.15
CA TRP A 174 5.06 -27.38 -7.18
C TRP A 174 3.57 -27.35 -6.82
N VAL A 175 2.70 -27.50 -7.82
CA VAL A 175 1.26 -27.58 -7.59
C VAL A 175 0.93 -28.87 -6.84
N LYS A 176 1.53 -30.01 -7.23
CA LYS A 176 1.36 -31.30 -6.54
C LYS A 176 1.77 -31.21 -5.08
N GLN A 177 2.90 -30.58 -4.76
CA GLN A 177 3.33 -30.32 -3.39
C GLN A 177 2.30 -29.47 -2.62
N PHE A 178 1.77 -28.42 -3.25
CA PHE A 178 0.76 -27.56 -2.64
C PHE A 178 -0.55 -28.29 -2.32
N ILE A 179 -1.02 -29.17 -3.23
CA ILE A 179 -2.27 -29.93 -3.05
C ILE A 179 -2.11 -31.25 -2.30
N THR A 180 -0.89 -31.60 -1.88
CA THR A 180 -0.62 -32.85 -1.16
C THR A 180 -1.18 -32.79 0.25
N LYS A 181 -1.97 -33.81 0.59
CA LYS A 181 -2.54 -34.03 1.92
C LYS A 181 -1.64 -35.00 2.69
N ASP A 182 -1.32 -34.69 3.95
CA ASP A 182 -0.57 -35.61 4.82
C ASP A 182 -1.45 -36.74 5.37
N ALA A 183 -0.84 -37.74 6.01
CA ALA A 183 -1.55 -38.89 6.59
C ALA A 183 -2.57 -38.50 7.69
N ASN A 184 -2.41 -37.33 8.30
CA ASN A 184 -3.33 -36.79 9.31
C ASN A 184 -4.44 -35.93 8.68
N GLY A 185 -4.50 -35.88 7.35
CA GLY A 185 -5.50 -35.13 6.61
C GLY A 185 -5.25 -33.62 6.55
N ARG A 186 -4.04 -33.15 6.89
CA ARG A 186 -3.66 -31.73 6.80
C ARG A 186 -3.05 -31.42 5.44
N TYR A 187 -3.00 -30.13 5.11
CA TYR A 187 -2.27 -29.61 3.95
C TYR A 187 -1.07 -28.81 4.46
N PRO A 188 0.14 -29.41 4.53
CA PRO A 188 1.29 -28.80 5.21
C PRO A 188 1.72 -27.44 4.61
N VAL A 189 1.66 -27.30 3.28
CA VAL A 189 1.97 -26.02 2.61
C VAL A 189 0.95 -24.95 3.02
N ALA A 190 -0.34 -25.28 3.06
CA ALA A 190 -1.38 -24.36 3.50
C ALA A 190 -1.22 -23.96 4.98
N ASP A 191 -0.89 -24.89 5.87
CA ASP A 191 -0.61 -24.57 7.28
C ASP A 191 0.56 -23.57 7.39
N LYS A 192 1.63 -23.77 6.60
CA LYS A 192 2.77 -22.85 6.57
C LYS A 192 2.42 -21.47 6.01
N LEU A 193 1.59 -21.39 4.98
CA LEU A 193 1.12 -20.11 4.43
C LEU A 193 0.36 -19.30 5.49
N LEU A 194 -0.49 -19.96 6.28
CA LEU A 194 -1.20 -19.31 7.39
C LEU A 194 -0.26 -18.94 8.54
N GLU A 195 0.73 -19.77 8.85
CA GLU A 195 1.78 -19.48 9.84
C GLU A 195 2.57 -18.21 9.46
N VAL A 196 3.03 -18.12 8.20
CA VAL A 196 3.76 -16.96 7.67
C VAL A 196 2.90 -15.70 7.75
N ALA A 197 1.65 -15.76 7.29
CA ALA A 197 0.73 -14.62 7.34
C ALA A 197 0.48 -14.13 8.77
N ASN A 198 0.35 -15.04 9.73
CA ASN A 198 0.20 -14.70 11.15
C ASN A 198 1.48 -14.11 11.74
N TYR A 199 2.66 -14.65 11.40
CA TYR A 199 3.93 -14.20 11.97
C TYR A 199 4.39 -12.85 11.41
N TYR A 200 4.36 -12.68 10.08
CA TYR A 200 4.69 -11.42 9.42
C TYR A 200 3.57 -10.38 9.52
N GLY A 201 2.34 -10.81 9.81
CA GLY A 201 1.23 -9.93 10.12
C GLY A 201 0.58 -9.30 8.88
N PHE A 202 0.33 -10.09 7.84
CA PHE A 202 -0.42 -9.68 6.65
C PHE A 202 -1.70 -10.50 6.45
N ASP A 203 -2.54 -10.10 5.51
CA ASP A 203 -3.96 -10.45 5.47
C ASP A 203 -4.28 -11.61 4.53
N GLY A 204 -3.37 -12.55 4.30
CA GLY A 204 -3.64 -13.78 3.55
C GLY A 204 -3.00 -13.84 2.17
N TRP A 205 -3.63 -14.55 1.22
CA TRP A 205 -2.96 -15.01 -0.01
C TRP A 205 -3.84 -14.90 -1.26
N PHE A 206 -3.24 -14.40 -2.33
CA PHE A 206 -3.72 -14.51 -3.70
C PHE A 206 -3.13 -15.78 -4.35
N ILE A 207 -3.99 -16.67 -4.84
CA ILE A 207 -3.60 -17.94 -5.45
C ILE A 207 -3.81 -17.82 -6.96
N ASN A 208 -2.70 -17.74 -7.70
CA ASN A 208 -2.69 -17.79 -9.15
C ASN A 208 -2.12 -19.13 -9.64
N GLN A 209 -2.96 -19.98 -10.21
CA GLN A 209 -2.54 -21.26 -10.75
C GLN A 209 -2.61 -21.23 -12.27
N GLU A 210 -1.46 -21.15 -12.95
CA GLU A 210 -1.36 -21.06 -14.42
C GLU A 210 -0.63 -22.27 -15.03
N THR A 211 -0.17 -23.20 -14.19
CA THR A 211 0.55 -24.38 -14.65
C THR A 211 -0.44 -25.39 -15.23
N THR A 212 -0.20 -25.88 -16.44
CA THR A 212 -1.02 -26.90 -17.11
C THR A 212 -0.63 -28.32 -16.69
N GLY A 213 -1.43 -29.32 -17.10
CA GLY A 213 -1.14 -30.75 -16.91
C GLY A 213 -1.85 -31.39 -15.71
N PHE A 214 -2.99 -30.83 -15.29
CA PHE A 214 -3.76 -31.32 -14.14
C PHE A 214 -5.09 -31.95 -14.56
N THR A 215 -5.59 -32.83 -13.69
CA THR A 215 -6.83 -33.57 -13.88
C THR A 215 -7.97 -33.00 -13.04
N ALA A 216 -9.19 -33.48 -13.25
CA ALA A 216 -10.33 -33.11 -12.41
C ALA A 216 -10.10 -33.48 -10.93
N ALA A 217 -9.39 -34.58 -10.66
CA ALA A 217 -9.03 -34.97 -9.30
C ALA A 217 -8.07 -33.96 -8.64
N ASP A 218 -7.12 -33.43 -9.40
CA ASP A 218 -6.21 -32.37 -8.94
C ASP A 218 -6.95 -31.06 -8.69
N SER A 219 -7.92 -30.73 -9.56
CA SER A 219 -8.81 -29.58 -9.36
C SER A 219 -9.60 -29.69 -8.04
N VAL A 220 -10.17 -30.86 -7.76
CA VAL A 220 -10.84 -31.14 -6.48
C VAL A 220 -9.86 -31.01 -5.30
N ALA A 221 -8.63 -31.49 -5.44
CA ALA A 221 -7.61 -31.36 -4.41
C ALA A 221 -7.25 -29.88 -4.15
N MET A 222 -7.09 -29.05 -5.18
CA MET A 222 -6.91 -27.60 -5.02
C MET A 222 -8.08 -26.96 -4.28
N GLN A 223 -9.32 -27.27 -4.68
CA GLN A 223 -10.51 -26.77 -3.99
C GLN A 223 -10.53 -27.18 -2.50
N ASN A 224 -10.05 -28.39 -2.19
CA ASN A 224 -9.94 -28.85 -0.81
C ASN A 224 -8.87 -28.09 -0.01
N VAL A 225 -7.73 -27.73 -0.62
CA VAL A 225 -6.74 -26.85 0.01
C VAL A 225 -7.35 -25.49 0.34
N LEU A 226 -8.05 -24.87 -0.62
CA LEU A 226 -8.69 -23.57 -0.41
C LEU A 226 -9.73 -23.62 0.72
N LYS A 227 -10.59 -24.66 0.75
CA LYS A 227 -11.52 -24.91 1.86
C LYS A 227 -10.79 -25.07 3.21
N TYR A 228 -9.69 -25.81 3.21
CA TYR A 228 -8.88 -26.01 4.41
C TYR A 228 -8.29 -24.69 4.91
N MET A 229 -7.75 -23.85 4.01
CA MET A 229 -7.28 -22.52 4.35
C MET A 229 -8.41 -21.62 4.87
N GLN A 230 -9.58 -21.61 4.22
CA GLN A 230 -10.75 -20.85 4.69
C GLN A 230 -11.17 -21.22 6.11
N ALA A 231 -11.15 -22.51 6.44
CA ALA A 231 -11.54 -22.99 7.76
C ALA A 231 -10.54 -22.62 8.87
N LYS A 232 -9.28 -22.30 8.52
CA LYS A 232 -8.18 -22.12 9.47
C LYS A 232 -7.55 -20.73 9.48
N LYS A 233 -7.84 -19.90 8.48
CA LYS A 233 -7.29 -18.55 8.39
C LYS A 233 -7.70 -17.68 9.57
N GLY A 234 -6.88 -16.68 9.89
CA GLY A 234 -7.23 -15.64 10.85
C GLY A 234 -8.46 -14.84 10.42
N ALA A 235 -9.13 -14.19 11.37
CA ALA A 235 -10.39 -13.46 11.13
C ALA A 235 -10.28 -12.41 10.00
N ASN A 236 -9.15 -11.70 9.93
CA ASN A 236 -8.91 -10.66 8.94
C ASN A 236 -8.21 -11.16 7.65
N GLN A 237 -7.76 -12.42 7.63
CA GLN A 237 -7.09 -12.98 6.46
C GLN A 237 -8.09 -13.29 5.34
N GLN A 238 -7.60 -13.25 4.10
CA GLN A 238 -8.36 -13.48 2.88
C GLN A 238 -7.60 -14.43 1.97
N ILE A 239 -8.30 -15.40 1.36
CA ILE A 239 -7.79 -16.23 0.28
C ILE A 239 -8.52 -15.82 -0.99
N ILE A 240 -7.78 -15.38 -2.00
CA ILE A 240 -8.33 -14.88 -3.26
C ILE A 240 -7.87 -15.80 -4.38
N TRP A 241 -8.80 -16.18 -5.26
CA TRP A 241 -8.53 -17.07 -6.39
C TRP A 241 -8.44 -16.28 -7.70
N TYR A 242 -7.55 -16.67 -8.61
CA TYR A 242 -7.52 -16.17 -9.98
C TYR A 242 -8.30 -17.09 -10.92
N ASP A 243 -9.10 -16.53 -11.83
CA ASP A 243 -9.89 -17.26 -12.84
C ASP A 243 -9.00 -17.92 -13.90
N SER A 244 -8.44 -19.09 -13.58
CA SER A 244 -7.57 -19.87 -14.48
C SER A 244 -7.94 -21.37 -14.54
N MET A 245 -7.56 -22.16 -13.53
CA MET A 245 -7.84 -23.59 -13.50
C MET A 245 -9.34 -23.86 -13.32
N THR A 246 -9.88 -24.76 -14.14
CA THR A 246 -11.29 -25.14 -14.10
C THR A 246 -11.52 -26.44 -13.31
N THR A 247 -12.78 -26.84 -13.17
CA THR A 247 -13.19 -28.12 -12.56
C THR A 247 -12.61 -29.36 -13.25
N THR A 248 -12.17 -29.26 -14.51
CA THR A 248 -11.50 -30.36 -15.23
C THR A 248 -10.01 -30.44 -14.94
N GLY A 249 -9.43 -29.45 -14.25
CA GLY A 249 -7.98 -29.31 -14.04
C GLY A 249 -7.25 -28.57 -15.15
N GLU A 250 -7.93 -28.26 -16.26
CA GLU A 250 -7.35 -27.49 -17.36
C GLU A 250 -7.27 -26.00 -17.01
N ILE A 251 -6.22 -25.34 -17.51
CA ILE A 251 -6.13 -23.87 -17.54
C ILE A 251 -7.01 -23.38 -18.68
N ASP A 252 -8.18 -22.83 -18.34
CA ASP A 252 -9.14 -22.25 -19.27
C ASP A 252 -9.76 -21.04 -18.57
N TRP A 253 -9.22 -19.85 -18.84
CA TRP A 253 -9.68 -18.61 -18.23
C TRP A 253 -11.06 -18.21 -18.78
N GLN A 254 -12.04 -18.09 -17.89
CA GLN A 254 -13.42 -17.90 -18.31
C GLN A 254 -13.76 -16.44 -18.65
N GLY A 255 -13.04 -15.49 -18.04
CA GLY A 255 -13.43 -14.08 -18.05
C GLY A 255 -14.82 -13.87 -17.44
N ALA A 256 -15.25 -14.76 -16.55
CA ALA A 256 -16.58 -14.80 -15.95
C ALA A 256 -16.62 -15.73 -14.73
N LEU A 257 -17.63 -15.60 -13.87
CA LEU A 257 -18.02 -16.63 -12.90
C LEU A 257 -19.06 -17.57 -13.53
N ASN A 258 -18.75 -18.86 -13.62
CA ASN A 258 -19.63 -19.90 -14.16
C ASN A 258 -19.42 -21.27 -13.49
N GLU A 259 -20.04 -22.33 -14.01
CA GLU A 259 -19.95 -23.70 -13.48
C GLU A 259 -18.54 -24.28 -13.53
N LYS A 260 -17.66 -23.79 -14.42
CA LYS A 260 -16.29 -24.29 -14.54
C LYS A 260 -15.36 -23.78 -13.45
N ASN A 261 -15.66 -22.65 -12.81
CA ASN A 261 -14.78 -22.05 -11.79
C ASN A 261 -15.50 -21.69 -10.46
N SER A 262 -16.83 -21.71 -10.42
CA SER A 262 -17.58 -21.43 -9.19
C SER A 262 -17.23 -22.32 -7.99
N PRO A 263 -16.83 -23.61 -8.15
CA PRO A 263 -16.38 -24.41 -7.01
C PRO A 263 -15.10 -23.91 -6.32
N PHE A 264 -14.30 -23.04 -6.96
CA PHE A 264 -13.14 -22.39 -6.31
C PHE A 264 -13.55 -21.19 -5.44
N LEU A 265 -14.79 -20.71 -5.60
CA LEU A 265 -15.32 -19.59 -4.83
C LEU A 265 -16.30 -20.05 -3.75
N MET A 266 -17.19 -20.99 -4.07
CA MET A 266 -18.28 -21.42 -3.20
C MET A 266 -18.69 -22.87 -3.47
N GLN A 267 -18.88 -23.65 -2.43
CA GLN A 267 -19.44 -25.01 -2.50
C GLN A 267 -20.43 -25.23 -1.36
N ASN A 268 -21.62 -25.75 -1.66
CA ASN A 268 -22.66 -26.04 -0.65
C ASN A 268 -22.93 -24.84 0.28
N LYS A 269 -22.98 -23.62 -0.30
CA LYS A 269 -23.13 -22.33 0.42
C LYS A 269 -22.04 -22.06 1.47
N LYS A 270 -20.88 -22.72 1.37
CA LYS A 270 -19.68 -22.44 2.15
C LYS A 270 -18.59 -21.85 1.25
N ALA A 271 -18.01 -20.74 1.70
CA ALA A 271 -16.94 -20.06 0.95
C ALA A 271 -15.73 -20.98 0.80
N VAL A 272 -15.22 -21.08 -0.42
CA VAL A 272 -13.94 -21.72 -0.77
C VAL A 272 -12.85 -20.68 -0.92
N SER A 273 -13.20 -19.49 -1.42
CA SER A 273 -12.34 -18.29 -1.45
C SER A 273 -13.13 -17.06 -0.98
N ASN A 274 -12.44 -16.02 -0.54
CA ASN A 274 -13.04 -14.73 -0.14
C ASN A 274 -13.43 -13.87 -1.35
N GLY A 275 -12.80 -14.10 -2.49
CA GLY A 275 -13.08 -13.42 -3.75
C GLY A 275 -12.38 -14.08 -4.92
N MET A 276 -12.71 -13.62 -6.12
CA MET A 276 -12.14 -14.10 -7.38
C MET A 276 -11.72 -12.92 -8.25
N PHE A 277 -10.47 -12.91 -8.69
CA PHE A 277 -10.02 -12.02 -9.76
C PHE A 277 -10.39 -12.68 -11.10
N ILE A 278 -11.34 -12.05 -11.80
CA ILE A 278 -11.81 -12.48 -13.11
C ILE A 278 -10.75 -12.09 -14.14
N ASP A 279 -10.39 -13.05 -14.98
CA ASP A 279 -9.42 -12.86 -16.04
C ASP A 279 -9.83 -11.78 -17.05
N PHE A 280 -8.84 -11.19 -17.73
CA PHE A 280 -8.98 -10.06 -18.65
C PHE A 280 -9.91 -10.31 -19.85
N ARG A 281 -10.23 -11.56 -20.18
CA ARG A 281 -11.08 -11.95 -21.34
C ARG A 281 -12.58 -11.74 -21.07
N TRP A 282 -12.97 -10.92 -20.11
CA TRP A 282 -14.37 -10.58 -19.88
C TRP A 282 -14.95 -9.70 -20.99
N ASN A 283 -16.27 -9.67 -21.08
CA ASN A 283 -17.05 -8.74 -21.92
C ASN A 283 -18.35 -8.38 -21.18
N PRO A 284 -19.18 -7.43 -21.66
CA PRO A 284 -20.40 -7.02 -20.97
C PRO A 284 -21.32 -8.20 -20.58
N ASP A 285 -21.58 -9.12 -21.50
CA ASP A 285 -22.47 -10.26 -21.26
C ASP A 285 -21.91 -11.21 -20.20
N ARG A 286 -20.60 -11.46 -20.23
CA ARG A 286 -19.90 -12.29 -19.23
C ARG A 286 -19.96 -11.68 -17.83
N LEU A 287 -19.79 -10.36 -17.71
CA LEU A 287 -19.89 -9.68 -16.42
C LEU A 287 -21.33 -9.65 -15.89
N VAL A 288 -22.32 -9.42 -16.76
CA VAL A 288 -23.74 -9.51 -16.40
C VAL A 288 -24.10 -10.92 -15.95
N ALA A 289 -23.65 -11.95 -16.67
CA ALA A 289 -23.84 -13.34 -16.26
C ALA A 289 -23.17 -13.63 -14.91
N SER A 290 -21.96 -13.12 -14.68
CA SER A 290 -21.26 -13.25 -13.39
C SER A 290 -22.02 -12.60 -12.24
N ASN A 291 -22.53 -11.38 -12.46
CA ASN A 291 -23.36 -10.66 -11.49
C ASN A 291 -24.66 -11.42 -11.16
N LYS A 292 -25.28 -12.06 -12.16
CA LYS A 292 -26.47 -12.90 -11.98
C LYS A 292 -26.17 -14.21 -11.26
N ASN A 293 -25.07 -14.88 -11.60
CA ASN A 293 -24.69 -16.18 -11.07
C ASN A 293 -24.24 -16.09 -9.60
N ALA A 294 -23.54 -15.03 -9.21
CA ALA A 294 -23.00 -14.90 -7.86
C ALA A 294 -24.08 -15.00 -6.75
N PRO A 295 -25.19 -14.26 -6.77
CA PRO A 295 -26.25 -14.39 -5.78
C PRO A 295 -26.87 -15.79 -5.71
N ALA A 296 -27.01 -16.48 -6.85
CA ALA A 296 -27.54 -17.85 -6.88
C ALA A 296 -26.64 -18.85 -6.12
N LEU A 297 -25.34 -18.55 -6.04
CA LEU A 297 -24.35 -19.29 -5.26
C LEU A 297 -24.25 -18.79 -3.80
N GLY A 298 -24.92 -17.69 -3.43
CA GLY A 298 -24.76 -17.03 -2.14
C GLY A 298 -23.49 -16.16 -2.04
N VAL A 299 -22.95 -15.74 -3.19
CA VAL A 299 -21.78 -14.87 -3.30
C VAL A 299 -22.24 -13.43 -3.56
N ASN A 300 -21.63 -12.47 -2.87
CA ASN A 300 -21.77 -11.06 -3.24
C ASN A 300 -21.01 -10.81 -4.55
N PRO A 301 -21.66 -10.30 -5.63
CA PRO A 301 -20.99 -10.03 -6.91
C PRO A 301 -19.81 -9.04 -6.80
N HIS A 302 -19.75 -8.24 -5.74
CA HIS A 302 -18.62 -7.34 -5.44
C HIS A 302 -17.41 -8.04 -4.80
N LYS A 303 -17.44 -9.36 -4.66
CA LYS A 303 -16.25 -10.20 -4.42
C LYS A 303 -15.67 -10.81 -5.70
N LEU A 304 -16.20 -10.42 -6.86
CA LEU A 304 -15.63 -10.68 -8.16
C LEU A 304 -14.95 -9.41 -8.67
N TYR A 305 -13.70 -9.49 -9.11
CA TYR A 305 -12.93 -8.33 -9.57
C TYR A 305 -12.64 -8.48 -11.05
N ALA A 306 -13.30 -7.71 -11.91
CA ALA A 306 -13.03 -7.72 -13.35
C ALA A 306 -11.61 -7.20 -13.61
N GLY A 307 -10.73 -8.07 -14.09
CA GLY A 307 -9.33 -7.76 -14.32
C GLY A 307 -9.12 -6.78 -15.46
N VAL A 308 -8.39 -5.71 -15.22
CA VAL A 308 -7.93 -4.75 -16.21
C VAL A 308 -6.42 -4.76 -16.21
N ASP A 309 -5.84 -5.23 -17.31
CA ASP A 309 -4.39 -5.20 -17.52
C ASP A 309 -3.96 -3.77 -17.89
N VAL A 310 -3.16 -3.18 -17.01
CA VAL A 310 -2.55 -1.86 -17.22
C VAL A 310 -1.02 -1.92 -17.23
N GLN A 311 -0.43 -3.12 -17.22
CA GLN A 311 1.01 -3.31 -17.04
C GLN A 311 1.82 -2.63 -18.15
N SER A 312 1.44 -2.80 -19.42
CA SER A 312 2.21 -2.25 -20.54
C SER A 312 1.77 -0.84 -20.93
N ASN A 313 0.47 -0.55 -20.87
CA ASN A 313 -0.10 0.66 -21.46
C ASN A 313 -0.70 1.64 -20.44
N GLY A 314 -0.80 1.27 -19.17
CA GLY A 314 -1.28 2.18 -18.12
C GLY A 314 -2.66 2.74 -18.43
N TYR A 315 -2.80 4.06 -18.28
CA TYR A 315 -4.01 4.78 -18.66
C TYR A 315 -4.29 4.81 -20.17
N ASN A 316 -3.38 4.33 -21.03
CA ASN A 316 -3.65 4.20 -22.47
C ASN A 316 -4.32 2.86 -22.83
N SER A 317 -4.59 2.01 -21.82
CA SER A 317 -5.27 0.74 -22.02
C SER A 317 -6.74 0.95 -22.40
N ASN A 318 -7.23 0.18 -23.37
CA ASN A 318 -8.62 0.26 -23.83
C ASN A 318 -9.52 -0.54 -22.89
N VAL A 319 -10.42 0.13 -22.18
CA VAL A 319 -11.27 -0.50 -21.17
C VAL A 319 -12.73 -0.15 -21.45
N ASN A 320 -13.58 -1.17 -21.56
CA ASN A 320 -15.02 -0.96 -21.61
C ASN A 320 -15.55 -0.67 -20.20
N TRP A 321 -15.31 0.55 -19.71
CA TRP A 321 -15.72 0.97 -18.38
C TRP A 321 -17.21 0.78 -18.12
N GLY A 322 -18.06 0.95 -19.15
CA GLY A 322 -19.51 0.75 -19.05
C GLY A 322 -19.93 -0.70 -18.76
N ALA A 323 -19.06 -1.68 -19.02
CA ALA A 323 -19.30 -3.08 -18.69
C ALA A 323 -19.17 -3.37 -17.18
N ILE A 324 -18.33 -2.58 -16.47
CA ILE A 324 -18.11 -2.71 -15.03
C ILE A 324 -18.99 -1.69 -14.29
N PHE A 325 -18.99 -0.45 -14.77
CA PHE A 325 -19.67 0.69 -14.17
C PHE A 325 -20.84 1.15 -15.05
N PRO A 326 -22.08 0.74 -14.72
CA PRO A 326 -23.28 1.26 -15.37
C PRO A 326 -23.46 2.76 -15.09
N PRO A 327 -24.45 3.43 -15.71
CA PRO A 327 -24.71 4.85 -15.50
C PRO A 327 -24.81 5.27 -14.02
N ALA A 328 -24.53 6.55 -13.77
CA ALA A 328 -24.47 7.11 -12.42
C ALA A 328 -25.68 6.74 -11.55
N GLY A 329 -25.42 6.41 -10.29
CA GLY A 329 -26.44 6.00 -9.32
C GLY A 329 -26.68 4.49 -9.24
N GLN A 330 -26.15 3.70 -10.18
CA GLN A 330 -26.22 2.24 -10.13
C GLN A 330 -24.99 1.62 -9.44
N ALA A 331 -25.15 0.40 -8.93
CA ALA A 331 -24.04 -0.39 -8.40
C ALA A 331 -23.16 -0.86 -9.56
N PRO A 332 -21.84 -1.05 -9.37
CA PRO A 332 -21.04 -1.70 -10.39
C PRO A 332 -21.50 -3.15 -10.57
N ILE A 333 -21.39 -3.68 -11.79
CA ILE A 333 -21.79 -5.04 -12.15
C ILE A 333 -20.96 -6.04 -11.33
N VAL A 334 -19.66 -5.81 -11.24
CA VAL A 334 -18.72 -6.51 -10.35
C VAL A 334 -17.70 -5.49 -9.83
N SER A 335 -16.81 -5.88 -8.94
CA SER A 335 -15.70 -5.02 -8.49
C SER A 335 -14.62 -4.87 -9.58
N LEU A 336 -13.68 -3.94 -9.37
CA LEU A 336 -12.58 -3.68 -10.31
C LEU A 336 -11.30 -4.36 -9.82
N GLY A 337 -10.61 -5.08 -10.70
CA GLY A 337 -9.25 -5.57 -10.46
C GLY A 337 -8.27 -4.85 -11.39
N LEU A 338 -7.25 -4.20 -10.86
CA LEU A 338 -6.17 -3.60 -11.66
C LEU A 338 -4.93 -4.48 -11.58
N TYR A 339 -4.40 -4.87 -12.74
CA TYR A 339 -3.15 -5.62 -12.85
C TYR A 339 -2.00 -4.69 -13.25
N ILE A 340 -1.08 -4.51 -12.32
CA ILE A 340 0.15 -3.69 -12.34
C ILE A 340 -0.09 -2.18 -12.56
N PRO A 341 -0.90 -1.50 -11.71
CA PRO A 341 -1.03 -0.06 -11.78
C PRO A 341 0.27 0.69 -11.46
N GLY A 342 1.27 0.03 -10.85
CA GLY A 342 2.64 0.51 -10.68
C GLY A 342 3.36 0.88 -11.98
N TRP A 343 2.76 0.58 -13.15
CA TRP A 343 3.10 1.21 -14.43
C TRP A 343 3.34 2.73 -14.31
N VAL A 344 2.57 3.43 -13.47
CA VAL A 344 2.75 4.88 -13.27
C VAL A 344 4.17 5.24 -12.83
N TYR A 345 4.84 4.35 -12.09
CA TYR A 345 6.22 4.54 -11.63
C TYR A 345 7.21 3.94 -12.60
N TYR A 346 7.05 2.67 -12.99
CA TYR A 346 8.01 1.96 -13.85
C TYR A 346 8.13 2.57 -15.25
N ASN A 347 7.09 3.25 -15.72
CA ASN A 347 7.09 3.92 -17.01
C ASN A 347 7.38 5.43 -16.89
N SER A 348 7.89 5.91 -15.76
CA SER A 348 8.22 7.33 -15.53
C SER A 348 9.71 7.63 -15.67
N SER A 349 10.04 8.80 -16.23
CA SER A 349 11.43 9.26 -16.39
C SER A 349 11.90 10.18 -15.26
N SER A 350 11.00 10.65 -14.40
CA SER A 350 11.28 11.54 -13.27
C SER A 350 10.18 11.49 -12.23
N GLU A 351 10.43 12.02 -11.03
CA GLU A 351 9.41 12.15 -9.97
C GLU A 351 8.23 13.07 -10.41
N ALA A 352 8.48 14.08 -11.23
CA ALA A 352 7.43 14.96 -11.76
C ALA A 352 6.53 14.22 -12.77
N ASP A 353 7.13 13.41 -13.64
CA ASP A 353 6.41 12.55 -14.59
C ASP A 353 5.61 11.47 -13.84
N PHE A 354 6.20 10.86 -12.81
CA PHE A 354 5.49 9.92 -11.92
C PHE A 354 4.29 10.59 -11.25
N ALA A 355 4.44 11.76 -10.65
CA ALA A 355 3.33 12.47 -10.02
C ALA A 355 2.21 12.82 -11.02
N ALA A 356 2.56 13.21 -12.25
CA ALA A 356 1.60 13.48 -13.32
C ALA A 356 0.85 12.21 -13.77
N LYS A 357 1.57 11.09 -13.96
CA LYS A 357 0.99 9.80 -14.32
C LYS A 357 0.12 9.21 -13.21
N GLU A 358 0.57 9.26 -11.96
CA GLU A 358 -0.20 8.85 -10.79
C GLU A 358 -1.48 9.68 -10.71
N ASN A 359 -1.41 11.01 -10.83
CA ASN A 359 -2.61 11.83 -10.85
C ASN A 359 -3.56 11.45 -11.99
N LYS A 360 -3.06 11.33 -13.22
CA LYS A 360 -3.92 10.99 -14.37
C LYS A 360 -4.55 9.61 -14.24
N PHE A 361 -3.80 8.64 -13.74
CA PHE A 361 -4.29 7.28 -13.55
C PHE A 361 -5.40 7.22 -12.48
N TRP A 362 -5.20 7.87 -11.33
CA TRP A 362 -6.15 7.76 -10.23
C TRP A 362 -7.30 8.77 -10.31
N ASN A 363 -7.07 9.98 -10.79
CA ASN A 363 -8.07 11.07 -10.80
C ASN A 363 -8.62 11.39 -12.20
N GLY A 364 -7.97 10.91 -13.27
CA GLY A 364 -8.28 11.31 -14.64
C GLY A 364 -7.58 12.62 -15.03
N ASN A 365 -8.06 13.29 -16.08
CA ASN A 365 -7.42 14.50 -16.60
C ASN A 365 -7.52 15.73 -15.66
N LYS A 366 -8.37 15.66 -14.62
CA LYS A 366 -8.49 16.70 -13.59
C LYS A 366 -7.92 16.18 -12.28
N VAL A 367 -7.21 17.05 -11.57
CA VAL A 367 -6.69 16.75 -10.22
C VAL A 367 -7.82 16.71 -9.18
N ASP A 368 -8.87 17.52 -9.38
CA ASP A 368 -10.00 17.60 -8.44
C ASP A 368 -11.06 16.53 -8.75
N PRO A 369 -11.27 15.53 -7.87
CA PRO A 369 -12.17 14.41 -8.12
C PRO A 369 -13.66 14.81 -8.12
N ARG A 370 -14.02 16.06 -7.78
CA ARG A 370 -15.39 16.56 -7.90
C ARG A 370 -15.83 16.77 -9.34
N TYR A 371 -14.87 16.95 -10.25
CA TYR A 371 -15.11 17.28 -11.65
C TYR A 371 -14.57 16.19 -12.56
N PRO A 372 -15.06 14.93 -12.45
CA PRO A 372 -14.67 13.89 -13.37
C PRO A 372 -15.09 14.29 -14.79
N GLU A 373 -14.25 14.01 -15.77
CA GLU A 373 -14.61 14.31 -17.15
C GLU A 373 -15.72 13.36 -17.63
N ASN A 374 -16.67 13.95 -18.38
CA ASN A 374 -17.72 13.22 -19.08
C ASN A 374 -17.15 12.61 -20.36
N VAL A 375 -16.10 11.81 -20.23
CA VAL A 375 -15.56 11.03 -21.33
C VAL A 375 -16.38 9.75 -21.46
N THR A 376 -16.97 9.56 -22.64
CA THR A 376 -17.91 8.47 -22.94
C THR A 376 -17.31 7.40 -23.86
N GLY A 377 -16.08 7.60 -24.35
CA GLY A 377 -15.37 6.63 -25.18
C GLY A 377 -14.62 5.57 -24.37
N ALA A 378 -14.62 4.32 -24.85
CA ALA A 378 -13.83 3.22 -24.27
C ALA A 378 -12.31 3.45 -24.31
N LYS A 379 -11.85 4.38 -25.16
CA LYS A 379 -10.43 4.69 -25.39
C LYS A 379 -9.85 5.71 -24.42
N ASP A 380 -10.67 6.39 -23.64
CA ASP A 380 -10.21 7.46 -22.76
C ASP A 380 -10.27 7.04 -21.30
N TRP A 381 -9.15 7.19 -20.61
CA TRP A 381 -9.04 6.84 -19.21
C TRP A 381 -9.87 7.77 -18.33
N GLN A 382 -10.84 7.21 -17.62
CA GLN A 382 -11.83 7.99 -16.89
C GLN A 382 -11.38 8.37 -15.47
N GLY A 383 -10.29 7.78 -14.97
CA GLY A 383 -9.82 7.95 -13.60
C GLY A 383 -10.63 7.14 -12.58
N ILE A 384 -9.96 6.52 -11.62
CA ILE A 384 -10.58 5.71 -10.57
C ILE A 384 -11.50 6.54 -9.67
N ALA A 385 -11.13 7.78 -9.40
CA ALA A 385 -11.88 8.74 -8.60
C ALA A 385 -13.29 9.03 -9.13
N LYS A 386 -13.54 8.76 -10.41
CA LYS A 386 -14.88 8.86 -11.00
C LYS A 386 -15.86 7.87 -10.38
N TYR A 387 -15.39 6.68 -10.01
CA TYR A 387 -16.25 5.55 -9.64
C TYR A 387 -16.25 5.25 -8.14
N PHE A 388 -15.13 5.43 -7.46
CA PHE A 388 -15.01 5.07 -6.04
C PHE A 388 -14.87 6.30 -5.15
N PRO A 389 -15.67 6.41 -4.06
CA PRO A 389 -15.46 7.42 -3.04
C PRO A 389 -14.13 7.16 -2.34
N GLU A 390 -13.49 8.24 -1.90
CA GLU A 390 -12.24 8.20 -1.17
C GLU A 390 -12.41 7.53 0.20
N LYS A 391 -11.41 6.76 0.62
CA LYS A 391 -11.40 6.08 1.91
C LYS A 391 -10.21 6.52 2.75
N SER A 392 -10.33 6.39 4.06
CA SER A 392 -9.34 6.85 5.03
C SER A 392 -9.15 5.85 6.16
N GLY A 393 -7.91 5.68 6.62
CA GLY A 393 -7.60 4.89 7.82
C GLY A 393 -7.85 5.63 9.15
N ILE A 394 -8.41 6.85 9.11
CA ILE A 394 -8.55 7.73 10.28
C ILE A 394 -9.90 7.53 10.96
N SER A 395 -10.01 6.46 11.74
CA SER A 395 -11.23 6.08 12.47
C SER A 395 -11.17 6.32 13.99
N ALA A 396 -10.04 6.79 14.51
CA ALA A 396 -9.86 7.09 15.94
C ALA A 396 -8.71 8.08 16.16
N LEU A 397 -8.63 8.65 17.37
CA LEU A 397 -7.45 9.38 17.85
C LEU A 397 -6.33 8.40 18.25
N PRO A 398 -5.06 8.82 18.23
CA PRO A 398 -4.57 10.08 17.66
C PRO A 398 -4.43 10.00 16.12
N LEU A 399 -4.66 11.12 15.45
CA LEU A 399 -4.21 11.35 14.07
C LEU A 399 -2.95 12.21 14.14
N LYS A 400 -1.86 11.75 13.53
CA LYS A 400 -0.68 12.57 13.26
C LYS A 400 -0.07 12.23 11.93
N THR A 401 0.18 13.24 11.11
CA THR A 401 0.83 13.11 9.81
C THR A 401 1.80 14.25 9.61
N ASN A 402 3.01 13.93 9.14
CA ASN A 402 3.99 14.91 8.69
C ASN A 402 3.98 15.03 7.16
N PHE A 403 3.05 14.35 6.49
CA PHE A 403 3.06 14.15 5.04
C PHE A 403 4.36 13.50 4.55
N ASN A 404 5.05 12.75 5.42
CA ASN A 404 6.22 11.98 5.06
C ASN A 404 5.83 10.89 4.06
N THR A 405 6.39 10.91 2.85
CA THR A 405 6.10 9.89 1.85
C THR A 405 6.78 8.56 2.17
N GLY A 406 7.73 8.50 3.11
CA GLY A 406 8.49 7.30 3.43
C GLY A 406 9.75 7.13 2.57
N LYS A 407 10.12 8.17 1.80
CA LYS A 407 11.40 8.28 1.10
C LYS A 407 11.83 9.74 0.99
N GLY A 408 13.12 9.98 0.77
CA GLY A 408 13.62 11.32 0.44
C GLY A 408 15.14 11.44 0.41
N THR A 409 15.63 12.64 0.11
CA THR A 409 17.08 12.97 0.01
C THR A 409 17.64 13.60 1.28
N PHE A 410 16.82 13.68 2.32
CA PHE A 410 17.17 14.18 3.63
C PHE A 410 16.17 13.70 4.69
N PHE A 411 16.54 13.81 5.96
CA PHE A 411 15.61 13.65 7.07
C PHE A 411 15.68 14.86 8.00
N ASN A 412 14.55 15.53 8.19
CA ASN A 412 14.37 16.58 9.18
C ASN A 412 13.70 16.03 10.44
N LYS A 413 13.99 16.64 11.58
CA LYS A 413 13.24 16.46 12.83
C LYS A 413 12.99 17.83 13.44
N ASN A 414 11.73 18.14 13.73
CA ASN A 414 11.32 19.43 14.26
C ASN A 414 11.83 20.64 13.44
N GLY A 415 11.92 20.49 12.12
CA GLY A 415 12.41 21.48 11.19
C GLY A 415 13.94 21.58 11.06
N VAL A 416 14.69 20.73 11.78
CA VAL A 416 16.16 20.69 11.74
C VAL A 416 16.63 19.51 10.90
N ARG A 417 17.55 19.75 9.97
CA ARG A 417 18.19 18.72 9.13
C ARG A 417 19.08 17.82 9.98
N LEU A 418 18.73 16.54 10.10
CA LEU A 418 19.52 15.54 10.83
C LEU A 418 20.36 14.65 9.90
N GLN A 419 19.87 14.41 8.69
CA GLN A 419 20.56 13.56 7.70
C GLN A 419 20.39 14.15 6.30
N THR A 420 21.44 14.02 5.48
CA THR A 420 21.42 14.25 4.04
C THR A 420 21.73 12.96 3.30
N GLY A 421 21.24 12.82 2.07
CA GLY A 421 21.39 11.61 1.27
C GLY A 421 20.08 10.84 1.14
N GLU A 422 20.04 9.96 0.15
CA GLU A 422 18.85 9.18 -0.16
C GLU A 422 18.52 8.14 0.90
N TRP A 423 17.22 7.99 1.15
CA TRP A 423 16.68 6.92 1.97
C TRP A 423 15.26 6.58 1.51
N ASN A 424 14.90 5.32 1.66
CA ASN A 424 13.52 4.89 1.74
C ASN A 424 13.32 3.95 2.91
N GLN A 425 12.18 4.11 3.56
CA GLN A 425 11.59 3.13 4.44
C GLN A 425 10.07 3.37 4.37
N ARG A 426 9.38 2.66 3.48
CA ARG A 426 7.96 2.89 3.16
C ARG A 426 7.05 2.63 4.36
N GLY A 427 7.48 1.80 5.31
CA GLY A 427 6.82 1.66 6.60
C GLY A 427 6.77 2.97 7.41
N MET A 428 7.56 3.99 7.07
CA MET A 428 7.51 5.35 7.62
C MET A 428 6.59 6.31 6.86
N GLN A 429 5.96 5.89 5.76
CA GLN A 429 4.96 6.70 5.05
C GLN A 429 3.83 7.07 6.01
N ASP A 430 3.48 8.35 6.07
CA ASP A 430 2.37 8.84 6.88
C ASP A 430 1.03 8.70 6.15
N VAL A 431 -0.07 8.77 6.90
CA VAL A 431 -1.40 8.87 6.28
C VAL A 431 -1.45 10.14 5.44
N MET A 432 -1.74 9.95 4.16
CA MET A 432 -1.85 10.99 3.15
C MET A 432 -3.25 11.64 3.18
N PRO A 433 -3.42 12.90 2.73
CA PRO A 433 -4.75 13.47 2.57
C PRO A 433 -5.65 12.54 1.76
N THR A 434 -6.84 12.28 2.29
CA THR A 434 -7.89 11.49 1.64
C THR A 434 -8.33 12.13 0.33
N TYR A 435 -8.41 13.47 0.30
CA TYR A 435 -8.80 14.23 -0.88
C TYR A 435 -7.55 14.82 -1.56
N ARG A 436 -7.28 14.43 -2.80
CA ARG A 436 -6.06 14.77 -3.57
C ARG A 436 -6.38 15.33 -4.95
N PHE A 437 -6.52 16.64 -5.14
CA PHE A 437 -6.73 17.65 -4.11
C PHE A 437 -8.00 18.45 -4.41
N ILE A 438 -8.79 18.73 -3.37
CA ILE A 438 -10.01 19.53 -3.42
C ILE A 438 -9.72 20.89 -2.78
N LEU A 439 -9.73 21.95 -3.59
CA LEU A 439 -9.49 23.33 -3.16
C LEU A 439 -10.63 24.25 -3.61
N ASP A 440 -11.10 25.09 -2.68
CA ASP A 440 -12.02 26.18 -2.97
C ASP A 440 -11.30 27.51 -2.80
N ASN A 441 -10.84 28.08 -3.90
CA ASN A 441 -10.22 29.41 -3.95
C ASN A 441 -11.30 30.49 -4.09
N LYS A 442 -11.26 31.52 -3.23
CA LYS A 442 -12.19 32.65 -3.22
C LYS A 442 -11.45 33.99 -3.03
N GLY A 443 -12.08 35.09 -3.44
CA GLY A 443 -11.52 36.44 -3.25
C GLY A 443 -10.22 36.66 -4.01
N GLY A 444 -10.05 36.03 -5.18
CA GLY A 444 -8.89 36.22 -6.06
C GLY A 444 -7.67 35.32 -5.78
N ASN A 445 -7.67 34.53 -4.69
CA ASN A 445 -6.63 33.52 -4.48
C ASN A 445 -6.59 32.51 -5.63
N LYS A 446 -5.40 32.00 -5.95
CA LYS A 446 -5.15 30.94 -6.93
C LYS A 446 -4.04 30.05 -6.40
N LEU A 447 -4.33 29.29 -5.34
CA LEU A 447 -3.41 28.29 -4.79
C LEU A 447 -3.70 26.90 -5.35
N ALA A 448 -2.64 26.14 -5.58
CA ALA A 448 -2.65 24.70 -5.83
C ALA A 448 -1.99 23.97 -4.65
N ALA A 449 -2.29 22.67 -4.51
CA ALA A 449 -1.70 21.82 -3.48
C ALA A 449 -0.82 20.72 -4.09
N SER A 450 0.27 20.38 -3.42
CA SER A 450 1.14 19.24 -3.74
C SER A 450 1.79 18.67 -2.48
N ILE A 451 2.33 17.46 -2.57
CA ILE A 451 3.28 16.96 -1.58
C ILE A 451 4.67 17.31 -2.09
N ALA A 452 5.38 18.17 -1.37
CA ALA A 452 6.71 18.65 -1.76
C ALA A 452 7.79 17.95 -0.93
N SER A 453 8.90 17.59 -1.59
CA SER A 453 10.04 16.90 -0.99
C SER A 453 11.30 17.76 -0.91
N ASP A 454 11.13 19.09 -0.88
CA ASP A 454 12.24 20.05 -0.81
C ASP A 454 12.46 20.62 0.60
N ASP A 455 11.44 20.54 1.48
CA ASP A 455 11.53 20.91 2.90
C ASP A 455 10.45 20.18 3.72
N ALA A 456 10.71 19.93 5.00
CA ALA A 456 9.83 19.18 5.89
C ALA A 456 10.00 19.59 7.36
N TYR A 457 8.95 19.38 8.18
CA TYR A 457 9.09 19.49 9.63
C TYR A 457 9.72 18.23 10.22
N THR A 458 9.14 17.07 9.96
CA THR A 458 9.71 15.77 10.32
C THR A 458 9.63 14.82 9.12
N GLY A 459 10.70 14.07 8.84
CA GLY A 459 10.81 13.25 7.62
C GLY A 459 11.37 14.05 6.45
N ALA A 460 10.89 13.78 5.23
CA ALA A 460 11.46 14.34 4.00
C ALA A 460 10.48 15.11 3.11
N SER A 461 9.21 15.24 3.51
CA SER A 461 8.19 15.92 2.71
C SER A 461 7.19 16.69 3.55
N SER A 462 6.48 17.61 2.92
CA SER A 462 5.41 18.43 3.52
C SER A 462 4.29 18.68 2.51
N LEU A 463 3.10 19.05 2.99
CA LEU A 463 2.04 19.57 2.13
C LEU A 463 2.37 21.02 1.76
N LEU A 464 2.41 21.34 0.48
CA LEU A 464 2.67 22.68 -0.04
C LEU A 464 1.40 23.25 -0.66
N LEU A 465 0.97 24.43 -0.20
CA LEU A 465 0.06 25.30 -0.94
C LEU A 465 0.88 26.39 -1.63
N SER A 466 0.80 26.47 -2.96
CA SER A 466 1.56 27.44 -3.74
C SER A 466 0.77 28.13 -4.85
N GLY A 467 1.10 29.38 -5.13
CA GLY A 467 0.47 30.18 -6.18
C GLY A 467 0.21 31.62 -5.76
N ASN A 468 -0.75 32.28 -6.40
CA ASN A 468 -1.03 33.69 -6.15
C ASN A 468 -2.01 33.87 -5.00
N THR A 469 -1.75 34.84 -4.13
CA THR A 469 -2.69 35.29 -3.11
C THR A 469 -3.06 36.76 -3.30
N VAL A 470 -4.28 37.10 -2.88
CA VAL A 470 -4.76 38.47 -2.79
C VAL A 470 -5.09 38.75 -1.33
N LYS A 471 -4.86 39.97 -0.85
CA LYS A 471 -5.22 40.35 0.53
C LYS A 471 -6.70 40.02 0.79
N ASN A 472 -6.97 39.32 1.89
CA ASN A 472 -8.28 38.79 2.29
C ASN A 472 -8.85 37.66 1.41
N GLY A 473 -8.15 37.26 0.34
CA GLY A 473 -8.47 36.07 -0.42
C GLY A 473 -8.35 34.81 0.46
N THR A 474 -9.22 33.83 0.22
CA THR A 474 -9.27 32.60 1.01
C THR A 474 -9.12 31.36 0.13
N THR A 475 -8.50 30.33 0.68
CA THR A 475 -8.42 29.00 0.06
C THR A 475 -8.82 27.98 1.11
N THR A 476 -9.89 27.23 0.87
CA THR A 476 -10.24 26.07 1.71
C THR A 476 -9.70 24.81 1.05
N THR A 477 -8.83 24.08 1.74
CA THR A 477 -8.26 22.80 1.29
C THR A 477 -8.92 21.67 2.08
N LYS A 478 -9.67 20.81 1.40
CA LYS A 478 -10.27 19.61 2.00
C LYS A 478 -9.20 18.52 2.10
N LEU A 479 -8.96 17.95 3.29
CA LEU A 479 -7.81 17.07 3.52
C LEU A 479 -8.21 15.64 3.87
N PHE A 480 -8.97 15.44 4.94
CA PHE A 480 -9.19 14.10 5.48
C PHE A 480 -10.67 13.77 5.63
N ALA A 481 -11.06 12.56 5.21
CA ALA A 481 -12.27 11.93 5.71
C ALA A 481 -11.92 11.18 7.01
N THR A 482 -12.80 11.21 8.00
CA THR A 482 -12.54 10.67 9.33
C THR A 482 -13.81 10.10 9.99
N ASP A 483 -13.64 9.35 11.08
CA ASP A 483 -14.75 8.95 11.96
C ASP A 483 -14.33 9.12 13.42
N VAL A 484 -13.87 10.33 13.76
CA VAL A 484 -13.16 10.58 15.01
C VAL A 484 -14.07 11.28 16.01
N LYS A 485 -14.31 10.64 17.16
CA LYS A 485 -15.06 11.24 18.28
C LYS A 485 -14.18 12.22 19.06
N VAL A 486 -14.70 13.42 19.30
CA VAL A 486 -14.03 14.47 20.09
C VAL A 486 -14.12 14.14 21.58
N LYS A 487 -12.97 14.06 22.24
CA LYS A 487 -12.81 13.94 23.70
C LYS A 487 -12.61 15.32 24.33
N ARG A 488 -12.75 15.42 25.65
CA ARG A 488 -12.65 16.70 26.38
C ARG A 488 -11.28 17.35 26.23
N ASP A 489 -10.24 16.53 26.09
CA ASP A 489 -8.84 16.93 25.96
C ASP A 489 -8.36 16.96 24.50
N THR A 490 -9.25 16.77 23.51
CA THR A 490 -8.86 16.79 22.10
C THR A 490 -8.39 18.17 21.69
N THR A 491 -7.20 18.21 21.10
CA THR A 491 -6.58 19.40 20.52
C THR A 491 -6.27 19.17 19.05
N PHE A 492 -6.25 20.26 18.29
CA PHE A 492 -5.73 20.28 16.94
C PHE A 492 -4.49 21.17 16.91
N SER A 493 -3.44 20.73 16.22
CA SER A 493 -2.26 21.55 15.92
C SER A 493 -1.72 21.26 14.52
N MET A 494 -1.08 22.27 13.93
CA MET A 494 -0.31 22.12 12.71
C MET A 494 0.97 22.95 12.74
N LYS A 495 2.00 22.49 12.04
CA LYS A 495 3.30 23.19 11.89
C LYS A 495 3.39 23.79 10.50
N VAL A 496 3.47 25.11 10.41
CA VAL A 496 3.43 25.84 9.14
C VAL A 496 4.68 26.67 8.92
N LYS A 497 5.25 26.60 7.71
CA LYS A 497 6.33 27.48 7.26
C LYS A 497 5.84 28.29 6.06
N GLY A 498 5.90 29.61 6.18
CA GLY A 498 5.36 30.58 5.22
C GLY A 498 4.88 31.83 5.96
N THR A 499 4.70 32.95 5.25
CA THR A 499 4.30 34.24 5.84
C THR A 499 3.07 34.82 5.14
N GLY A 500 2.46 35.83 5.73
CA GLY A 500 1.35 36.56 5.10
C GLY A 500 0.03 35.80 5.07
N ASN A 501 -0.22 34.92 6.05
CA ASN A 501 -1.40 34.09 6.11
C ASN A 501 -1.91 33.88 7.55
N THR A 502 -3.20 33.61 7.66
CA THR A 502 -3.87 33.13 8.88
C THR A 502 -4.69 31.90 8.55
N HIS A 503 -4.98 31.07 9.56
CA HIS A 503 -5.62 29.78 9.33
C HIS A 503 -6.80 29.53 10.26
N LYS A 504 -7.80 28.83 9.71
CA LYS A 504 -8.90 28.23 10.47
C LYS A 504 -9.00 26.74 10.15
N LEU A 505 -9.29 25.97 11.18
CA LEU A 505 -9.71 24.58 11.04
C LEU A 505 -11.19 24.54 10.65
N VAL A 506 -11.53 23.78 9.64
CA VAL A 506 -12.92 23.61 9.18
C VAL A 506 -13.31 22.14 9.39
N LEU A 507 -14.32 21.92 10.22
CA LEU A 507 -14.76 20.58 10.65
C LEU A 507 -16.19 20.31 10.21
N GLN A 508 -16.38 19.20 9.50
CA GLN A 508 -17.70 18.63 9.26
C GLN A 508 -18.00 17.63 10.37
N PHE A 509 -19.09 17.82 11.11
CA PHE A 509 -19.55 16.89 12.15
C PHE A 509 -20.66 15.97 11.63
N ALA A 510 -20.76 14.77 12.20
CA ALA A 510 -21.83 13.84 11.90
C ALA A 510 -23.20 14.46 12.20
N GLY A 511 -24.15 14.34 11.27
CA GLY A 511 -25.52 14.87 11.42
C GLY A 511 -25.67 16.39 11.25
N GLU A 512 -24.58 17.15 11.10
CA GLU A 512 -24.66 18.60 10.88
C GLU A 512 -24.67 18.94 9.38
N LYS A 513 -25.55 19.86 8.95
CA LYS A 513 -25.62 20.30 7.55
C LYS A 513 -24.44 21.18 7.13
N ASN A 514 -23.93 22.00 8.06
CA ASN A 514 -22.91 23.01 7.79
C ASN A 514 -21.64 22.74 8.60
N PRO A 515 -20.45 22.94 8.03
CA PRO A 515 -19.20 22.78 8.76
C PRO A 515 -18.97 23.91 9.77
N ARG A 516 -18.20 23.62 10.82
CA ARG A 516 -17.75 24.59 11.83
C ARG A 516 -16.37 25.12 11.48
N LYS A 517 -16.16 26.44 11.59
CA LYS A 517 -14.85 27.07 11.43
C LYS A 517 -14.30 27.46 12.80
N VAL A 518 -13.08 27.02 13.11
CA VAL A 518 -12.40 27.25 14.38
C VAL A 518 -11.10 28.01 14.11
N ALA A 519 -10.94 29.18 14.71
CA ALA A 519 -9.71 29.95 14.58
C ALA A 519 -8.53 29.22 15.23
N LEU A 520 -7.36 29.31 14.58
CA LEU A 520 -6.12 28.76 15.10
C LEU A 520 -5.23 29.89 15.63
N LYS A 521 -4.56 29.65 16.75
CA LYS A 521 -3.62 30.60 17.35
C LYS A 521 -2.20 30.24 16.97
N ALA A 522 -1.45 31.21 16.46
CA ALA A 522 -0.03 31.06 16.12
C ALA A 522 0.87 31.19 17.36
N SER A 523 1.98 30.44 17.36
CA SER A 523 3.03 30.49 18.39
C SER A 523 4.36 30.00 17.81
N GLY A 524 5.48 30.59 18.26
CA GLY A 524 6.83 30.26 17.77
C GLY A 524 7.18 30.89 16.41
N THR A 525 8.38 30.57 15.92
CA THR A 525 8.95 31.10 14.66
C THR A 525 9.49 29.97 13.77
N GLY A 526 9.79 30.28 12.51
CA GLY A 526 10.24 29.29 11.52
C GLY A 526 9.12 28.36 11.06
N TRP A 527 8.97 27.22 11.74
CA TRP A 527 7.79 26.35 11.64
C TRP A 527 6.79 26.76 12.72
N VAL A 528 5.96 27.76 12.41
CA VAL A 528 4.95 28.33 13.30
C VAL A 528 3.93 27.26 13.69
N ASN A 529 3.70 27.13 15.00
CA ASN A 529 2.68 26.25 15.55
C ASN A 529 1.32 26.96 15.57
N TRP A 530 0.35 26.40 14.86
CA TRP A 530 -1.04 26.85 14.84
C TRP A 530 -1.92 25.84 15.56
N ALA A 531 -2.59 26.23 16.63
CA ALA A 531 -3.32 25.29 17.47
C ALA A 531 -4.66 25.82 18.02
N THR A 532 -5.52 24.89 18.43
CA THR A 532 -6.77 25.16 19.15
C THR A 532 -7.22 23.97 19.99
N THR A 533 -8.11 24.21 20.95
CA THR A 533 -8.83 23.16 21.70
C THR A 533 -10.16 22.87 21.02
N LEU A 534 -10.57 21.60 21.03
CA LEU A 534 -11.87 21.16 20.52
C LEU A 534 -12.84 20.76 21.63
N SER A 535 -12.55 21.11 22.89
CA SER A 535 -13.44 20.87 24.02
C SER A 535 -14.89 21.37 23.83
N PRO A 536 -15.19 22.49 23.12
CA PRO A 536 -16.57 22.90 22.86
C PRO A 536 -17.37 21.92 21.97
N TYR A 537 -16.68 20.99 21.30
CA TYR A 537 -17.27 19.98 20.42
C TYR A 537 -17.25 18.58 21.04
N TYR A 538 -17.00 18.47 22.35
CA TYR A 538 -16.98 17.20 23.06
C TYR A 538 -18.20 16.32 22.71
N GLY A 539 -17.95 15.04 22.47
CA GLY A 539 -18.98 14.06 22.15
C GLY A 539 -19.39 14.03 20.68
N LYS A 540 -19.11 15.08 19.89
CA LYS A 540 -19.37 15.08 18.44
C LYS A 540 -18.35 14.22 17.70
N THR A 541 -18.76 13.68 16.55
CA THR A 541 -17.90 12.91 15.65
C THR A 541 -17.52 13.75 14.45
N ILE A 542 -16.22 13.98 14.25
CA ILE A 542 -15.66 14.63 13.07
C ILE A 542 -15.73 13.63 11.91
N LYS A 543 -16.29 14.07 10.79
CA LYS A 543 -16.40 13.32 9.54
C LYS A 543 -15.43 13.83 8.49
N GLU A 544 -15.14 15.13 8.47
CA GLU A 544 -14.17 15.71 7.53
C GLU A 544 -13.34 16.81 8.20
N ILE A 545 -12.08 16.91 7.79
CA ILE A 545 -11.13 17.95 8.22
C ILE A 545 -10.65 18.71 6.98
N SER A 546 -10.83 20.03 7.01
CA SER A 546 -10.33 20.97 5.99
C SER A 546 -9.59 22.13 6.66
N LEU A 547 -8.76 22.83 5.90
CA LEU A 547 -8.04 24.02 6.34
C LEU A 547 -8.44 25.22 5.48
N GLU A 548 -8.90 26.29 6.10
CA GLU A 548 -9.09 27.59 5.44
C GLU A 548 -7.85 28.45 5.69
N THR A 549 -7.19 28.86 4.62
CA THR A 549 -6.06 29.80 4.64
C THR A 549 -6.51 31.14 4.09
N THR A 550 -6.37 32.20 4.89
CA THR A 550 -6.67 33.58 4.48
C THR A 550 -5.37 34.34 4.32
N ALA A 551 -5.14 34.94 3.14
CA ALA A 551 -3.96 35.73 2.89
C ALA A 551 -4.10 37.13 3.51
N THR A 552 -3.08 37.58 4.24
CA THR A 552 -3.06 38.91 4.86
C THR A 552 -2.44 39.98 3.96
N ALA A 553 -1.82 39.56 2.86
CA ALA A 553 -1.24 40.41 1.82
C ALA A 553 -1.29 39.70 0.46
N ALA A 554 -1.16 40.48 -0.62
CA ALA A 554 -1.00 39.92 -1.95
C ALA A 554 0.41 39.36 -2.16
N GLN A 555 0.53 38.20 -2.82
CA GLN A 555 1.81 37.58 -3.17
C GLN A 555 1.67 36.87 -4.52
N SER A 556 2.65 37.04 -5.40
CA SER A 556 2.69 36.44 -6.75
C SER A 556 3.25 35.01 -6.77
N ASN A 557 3.72 34.49 -5.64
CA ASN A 557 4.20 33.12 -5.50
C ASN A 557 4.27 32.72 -4.02
N ALA A 558 3.13 32.78 -3.33
CA ALA A 558 3.03 32.31 -1.95
C ALA A 558 3.48 30.84 -1.88
N LYS A 559 4.25 30.50 -0.85
CA LYS A 559 4.61 29.12 -0.51
C LYS A 559 4.28 28.87 0.95
N ILE A 560 3.21 28.13 1.20
CA ILE A 560 2.70 27.83 2.54
C ILE A 560 2.86 26.34 2.74
N ARG A 561 3.86 25.93 3.52
CA ARG A 561 4.12 24.53 3.84
C ARG A 561 3.46 24.16 5.15
N ILE A 562 2.78 23.02 5.16
CA ILE A 562 2.24 22.38 6.36
C ILE A 562 3.06 21.09 6.54
N GLY A 563 3.93 21.09 7.54
CA GLY A 563 4.88 20.00 7.79
C GLY A 563 4.39 18.98 8.82
N GLU A 564 3.31 19.30 9.53
CA GLU A 564 2.66 18.39 10.47
C GLU A 564 1.21 18.81 10.69
N ILE A 565 0.31 17.83 10.81
CA ILE A 565 -1.01 17.97 11.41
C ILE A 565 -1.14 16.92 12.50
N ALA A 566 -1.64 17.33 13.67
CA ALA A 566 -2.00 16.45 14.78
C ALA A 566 -3.40 16.77 15.29
N LEU A 567 -4.19 15.72 15.51
CA LEU A 567 -5.48 15.74 16.19
C LEU A 567 -5.44 14.64 17.25
N GLN A 568 -5.38 15.04 18.53
CA GLN A 568 -5.06 14.12 19.62
C GLN A 568 -5.54 14.64 20.98
N GLY A 569 -5.90 13.72 21.88
CA GLY A 569 -6.03 13.99 23.32
C GLY A 569 -4.74 13.66 24.07
N LYS A 570 -4.58 14.18 25.30
CA LYS A 570 -3.46 13.84 26.19
C LYS A 570 -3.42 12.34 26.47
N THR A 571 -4.59 11.74 26.65
CA THR A 571 -4.73 10.29 26.89
C THR A 571 -4.42 9.44 25.65
N ASP A 572 -4.59 10.00 24.44
CA ASP A 572 -4.33 9.29 23.17
C ASP A 572 -2.85 9.22 22.81
N ILE A 573 -2.09 10.25 23.16
CA ILE A 573 -0.63 10.26 22.99
C ILE A 573 0.00 9.15 23.85
N GLY A 574 -0.48 9.03 25.10
CA GLY A 574 -0.06 7.99 26.02
C GLY A 574 1.41 8.09 26.44
N TYR A 575 1.87 7.07 27.17
CA TYR A 575 3.27 6.90 27.55
C TYR A 575 4.03 6.15 26.45
N VAL A 576 5.34 6.42 26.34
CA VAL A 576 6.27 5.65 25.52
C VAL A 576 7.40 5.15 26.42
N GLY A 577 7.50 3.82 26.52
CA GLY A 577 8.52 3.15 27.32
C GLY A 577 9.92 3.24 26.73
N ALA A 578 10.91 3.02 27.58
CA ALA A 578 12.28 2.83 27.13
C ALA A 578 12.41 1.55 26.29
N VAL A 579 13.29 1.59 25.30
CA VAL A 579 13.68 0.40 24.52
C VAL A 579 14.51 -0.52 25.40
N LYS A 580 14.24 -1.83 25.33
CA LYS A 580 14.92 -2.87 26.11
C LYS A 580 15.47 -3.97 25.21
N ASN A 581 16.41 -4.73 25.75
CA ASN A 581 16.96 -5.93 25.11
C ASN A 581 17.47 -5.71 23.68
N VAL A 582 18.19 -4.59 23.48
CA VAL A 582 18.84 -4.29 22.19
C VAL A 582 19.93 -5.34 21.95
N LYS A 583 19.82 -6.06 20.84
CA LYS A 583 20.79 -7.05 20.36
C LYS A 583 21.38 -6.56 19.05
N VAL A 584 22.68 -6.76 18.90
CA VAL A 584 23.43 -6.35 17.71
C VAL A 584 24.20 -7.56 17.20
N ALA A 585 24.02 -7.90 15.92
CA ALA A 585 24.87 -8.84 15.20
C ALA A 585 25.60 -8.06 14.09
N GLU A 586 26.92 -7.99 14.17
CA GLU A 586 27.76 -7.23 13.25
C GLU A 586 28.31 -8.09 12.11
N LYS A 587 28.57 -7.45 10.97
CA LYS A 587 29.18 -8.05 9.80
C LYS A 587 30.15 -7.07 9.16
N VAL A 588 31.42 -7.45 9.06
CA VAL A 588 32.42 -6.66 8.31
C VAL A 588 32.32 -7.02 6.83
N THR A 589 32.12 -6.01 5.98
CA THR A 589 32.06 -6.15 4.52
C THR A 589 33.46 -6.30 3.91
N PRO A 590 33.59 -6.79 2.67
CA PRO A 590 34.87 -6.88 1.97
C PRO A 590 35.64 -5.54 1.89
N GLU A 591 34.92 -4.42 1.82
CA GLU A 591 35.45 -3.05 1.81
C GLU A 591 35.84 -2.54 3.21
N ARG A 592 35.88 -3.44 4.21
CA ARG A 592 36.20 -3.16 5.61
C ARG A 592 35.24 -2.18 6.29
N LYS A 593 34.00 -2.08 5.80
CA LYS A 593 32.91 -1.38 6.49
C LYS A 593 32.18 -2.34 7.42
N THR A 594 31.50 -1.85 8.46
CA THR A 594 30.71 -2.72 9.34
C THR A 594 29.23 -2.47 9.10
N ASN A 595 28.47 -3.53 8.86
CA ASN A 595 27.01 -3.51 8.86
C ASN A 595 26.50 -4.16 10.15
N ALA A 596 25.29 -3.81 10.57
CA ALA A 596 24.72 -4.34 11.81
C ALA A 596 23.23 -4.68 11.66
N ARG A 597 22.88 -5.89 12.08
CA ARG A 597 21.51 -6.32 12.34
C ARG A 597 21.18 -5.99 13.78
N ILE A 598 20.27 -5.04 13.98
CA ILE A 598 19.89 -4.56 15.31
C ILE A 598 18.44 -4.95 15.58
N THR A 599 18.18 -5.60 16.70
CA THR A 599 16.81 -5.99 17.13
C THR A 599 16.58 -5.59 18.59
N TRP A 600 15.33 -5.38 18.97
CA TRP A 600 14.96 -5.01 20.33
C TRP A 600 13.53 -5.45 20.64
N ASP A 601 13.16 -5.39 21.92
CA ASP A 601 11.77 -5.62 22.32
C ASP A 601 10.91 -4.41 21.97
N LYS A 602 9.71 -4.64 21.44
CA LYS A 602 8.75 -3.56 21.19
C LYS A 602 8.53 -2.76 22.49
N ALA A 603 8.83 -1.47 22.45
CA ALA A 603 8.67 -0.59 23.60
C ALA A 603 7.19 -0.48 24.00
N LEU A 604 6.96 -0.30 25.30
CA LEU A 604 5.61 -0.22 25.88
C LEU A 604 4.91 1.08 25.45
N GLY A 605 3.60 1.01 25.30
CA GLY A 605 2.74 2.16 25.03
C GLY A 605 2.57 2.50 23.55
N ASN A 606 2.22 3.76 23.26
CA ASN A 606 1.79 4.20 21.93
C ASN A 606 2.97 4.61 21.04
N VAL A 607 3.86 3.65 20.78
CA VAL A 607 5.01 3.85 19.89
C VAL A 607 4.54 4.01 18.45
N ARG A 608 4.95 5.10 17.81
CA ARG A 608 4.71 5.38 16.38
C ARG A 608 5.85 4.86 15.51
N TYR A 609 7.09 5.06 15.95
CA TYR A 609 8.31 4.57 15.27
C TYR A 609 9.52 4.62 16.20
N TYR A 610 10.67 4.16 15.72
CA TYR A 610 11.96 4.23 16.39
C TYR A 610 12.95 5.05 15.57
N GLU A 611 13.81 5.78 16.28
CA GLU A 611 14.97 6.46 15.73
C GLU A 611 16.23 5.71 16.16
N ILE A 612 17.12 5.47 15.20
CA ILE A 612 18.38 4.79 15.44
C ILE A 612 19.50 5.80 15.25
N TYR A 613 20.30 5.97 16.29
CA TYR A 613 21.43 6.88 16.32
C TYR A 613 22.75 6.14 16.47
N GLN A 614 23.79 6.67 15.85
CA GLN A 614 25.18 6.28 16.07
C GLN A 614 25.95 7.44 16.69
N LYS A 615 26.87 7.16 17.61
CA LYS A 615 27.77 8.18 18.18
C LYS A 615 28.99 8.38 17.29
N ASN A 616 29.29 9.63 16.95
CA ASN A 616 30.47 9.98 16.17
C ASN A 616 31.75 10.16 17.00
N ALA A 617 32.90 10.37 16.34
CA ALA A 617 34.20 10.52 16.99
C ALA A 617 34.27 11.69 17.99
N LYS A 618 33.44 12.73 17.79
CA LYS A 618 33.30 13.89 18.70
C LYS A 618 32.29 13.65 19.81
N GLY A 619 31.65 12.49 19.84
CA GLY A 619 30.67 12.10 20.83
C GLY A 619 29.24 12.56 20.56
N ALA A 620 28.96 13.19 19.42
CA ALA A 620 27.61 13.60 19.04
C ALA A 620 26.80 12.42 18.49
N GLN A 621 25.48 12.44 18.68
CA GLN A 621 24.57 11.43 18.09
C GLN A 621 24.17 11.84 16.67
N GLU A 622 24.36 10.94 15.72
CA GLU A 622 23.96 11.07 14.31
C GLU A 622 22.83 10.10 14.01
N LEU A 623 21.75 10.58 13.38
CA LEU A 623 20.65 9.72 12.97
C LEU A 623 21.12 8.86 11.79
N ILE A 624 20.97 7.54 11.91
CA ILE A 624 21.31 6.60 10.83
C ILE A 624 20.08 5.95 10.20
N GLY A 625 18.90 6.08 10.82
CA GLY A 625 17.64 5.67 10.22
C GLY A 625 16.45 5.74 11.16
N THR A 626 15.27 5.51 10.58
CA THR A 626 14.00 5.40 11.31
C THR A 626 13.20 4.21 10.79
N THR A 627 12.45 3.57 11.68
CA THR A 627 11.63 2.40 11.32
C THR A 627 10.45 2.27 12.28
N PRO A 628 9.25 1.85 11.82
CA PRO A 628 8.18 1.43 12.73
C PRO A 628 8.49 0.09 13.43
N SER A 629 9.41 -0.71 12.86
CA SER A 629 9.70 -2.05 13.30
C SER A 629 10.58 -2.10 14.56
N SER A 630 10.66 -3.27 15.20
CA SER A 630 11.59 -3.55 16.30
C SER A 630 12.89 -4.24 15.83
N ALA A 631 13.20 -4.06 14.54
CA ALA A 631 14.41 -4.49 13.88
C ALA A 631 14.87 -3.40 12.90
N PHE A 632 16.18 -3.24 12.72
CA PHE A 632 16.79 -2.28 11.80
C PHE A 632 18.14 -2.80 11.28
N PHE A 633 18.34 -2.75 9.97
CA PHE A 633 19.62 -3.04 9.35
C PHE A 633 20.39 -1.74 9.09
N ALA A 634 21.52 -1.58 9.78
CA ALA A 634 22.39 -0.43 9.63
C ALA A 634 23.55 -0.76 8.68
N THR A 635 23.78 0.12 7.70
CA THR A 635 24.91 0.03 6.78
C THR A 635 25.97 1.08 7.10
N ASP A 636 27.24 0.73 6.85
CA ASP A 636 28.40 1.61 7.04
C ASP A 636 28.56 2.12 8.49
N VAL A 637 28.22 1.29 9.49
CA VAL A 637 28.47 1.56 10.91
C VAL A 637 29.97 1.69 11.14
N TYR A 638 30.40 2.84 11.65
CA TYR A 638 31.80 3.12 11.94
C TYR A 638 32.13 3.07 13.46
N PRO A 639 33.15 2.30 13.89
CA PRO A 639 33.54 2.25 15.30
C PRO A 639 34.26 3.53 15.74
N VAL A 640 34.02 3.97 16.98
CA VAL A 640 34.76 5.06 17.63
C VAL A 640 35.58 4.44 18.77
N LYS A 641 36.90 4.57 18.72
CA LYS A 641 37.83 3.91 19.68
C LYS A 641 37.60 2.38 19.76
N GLY A 642 37.41 1.74 18.59
CA GLY A 642 37.24 0.30 18.48
C GLY A 642 35.84 -0.23 18.85
N LYS A 643 34.87 0.63 19.19
CA LYS A 643 33.49 0.22 19.49
C LYS A 643 32.47 1.12 18.78
N ALA A 644 31.45 0.54 18.16
CA ALA A 644 30.29 1.30 17.71
C ALA A 644 29.31 1.50 18.89
N GLN A 645 28.78 2.71 19.06
CA GLN A 645 27.74 2.99 20.05
C GLN A 645 26.43 3.34 19.34
N ILE A 646 25.46 2.43 19.44
CA ILE A 646 24.13 2.58 18.86
C ILE A 646 23.12 2.91 19.96
N THR A 647 22.24 3.85 19.69
CA THR A 647 21.10 4.19 20.58
C THR A 647 19.81 4.06 19.79
N VAL A 648 18.85 3.32 20.33
CA VAL A 648 17.49 3.22 19.79
C VAL A 648 16.54 4.02 20.68
N LYS A 649 15.78 4.95 20.09
CA LYS A 649 14.79 5.77 20.80
C LYS A 649 13.40 5.48 20.25
N ALA A 650 12.46 5.12 21.12
CA ALA A 650 11.05 5.02 20.76
C ALA A 650 10.43 6.42 20.67
N VAL A 651 9.63 6.67 19.63
CA VAL A 651 8.93 7.94 19.39
C VAL A 651 7.44 7.69 19.38
N GLY A 652 6.70 8.48 20.16
CA GLY A 652 5.24 8.43 20.25
C GLY A 652 4.52 9.28 19.22
N TYR A 653 3.20 9.32 19.36
CA TYR A 653 2.34 10.26 18.62
C TYR A 653 2.48 11.68 19.15
#